data_AF-A0ABD4PW11-F1
#
_entry.id   AF-A0ABD4PW11-F1
#
_cell.length_a   1.000
_cell.length_b   1.000
_cell.length_c   1.000
_cell.angle_alpha   90.00
_cell.angle_beta   90.00
_cell.angle_gamma   90.00
#
_symmetry.space_group_name_H-M   'P 1'
#
loop_
_entity.id
_entity.type
_entity.pdbx_description
1 polymer ?
#
loop_
_entity_poly.entity_id
_entity_poly.type
_entity_poly.pdbx_seq_one_letter_code
_entity_poly.pdbx_strand_id
1 'polypeptide(L)'
;AKKYADEVATAKANLAQANAIANADGKITEEERKRIQQAQENLNTAISKADKAKQDAINEANRVAELKKQEAISSANSHADNKASEALNSAKTFVNAEITTVNSHLNKATSEINVLKKQIELKVGQSDIDKSIQKVNFGGRNLIKNSYINDETSAYGAFPRELTVNLEEGETYCFSIKGHIDQVAADNKKTLTCFIYEDTWKYGCVSIDISSVGLNQTKHALFKPKKTGVYKFMTYLFPNGGDRNGKVFIEWAKLEKGNKPTDWTPAPEDTNQLIVDNIKTVTDKITTVESKFTQENNSIKASVQDLNSTTQSITTNVSNINRDLTSKINSNLNAAKSFATDIATNKANTTKQEAINSANSHADSIAASKANEALNNAKGYTNTEINVVNTKVHNVESNIDILKNKIALKVEQSDIDKTKTELINKINVVDNLANNAKDLASAMSLGKMLFSDPTFKNSSNNIKTYNNNGNGTVTTSRISKINGCPTDSQYCIEVKTVGSASPNYGGFYFGNMTRANAIFVTKIIAKIPVGLRIGWYSNATGNNGSSKWLTSVNGTGKWEEYIHLLKCGDAGNFSSTSFFALDGGITPSTSNPIVWHLAYATVFDITENDESVNVLKTEMSTAKNKVATIETNLDSITQRVSSTESKTHSIETTLGGKASKQEVTEVNNRVATIKANLDGITQRVSATESKTQTLESNLNGKASKQEVNNVSSKVVSLETNLNGITNRVSNTESRINTLDGKVASAVTNQQFTEFKQSNDKFKFTVEQRSSVSNILPNGSFFGGDRGWLHNGSEFWAGAYSGYGFKGRITGAIKNRAAYNNPERYLQTHKAYKVKKNTTYTINFHYICEKNVQSMDAFVVLSNTEYGDYAQPLCILTAQGGSQSNAAEEKPFTYKFNTGNHEWVWLRFDHNGMKSGVNWDEFCWIYVSEVGIYEGDVGAVKWTPKGGEVYSANYQMDGLGFKGTFEDGTYASLGKDGLEWYNAGTGHAYHALTYVTSFDIPVGNPGKAYIKLPAEFTKRRSSLKWTVALRGYYYSTSGNFFPFHVHCTGARDYIENGLVVCEVQGLCKIQNGSNSGDVQFRPLTAMLIAIA
;
A
#
# COMPACT_ATOMS: atom_id res chain seq x y z
N ALA A 1 -50.98 -6.75 15.65
CA ALA A 1 -51.29 -7.27 14.29
C ALA A 1 -52.64 -7.99 14.26
N LYS A 2 -52.81 -9.13 14.95
CA LYS A 2 -54.05 -9.95 14.94
C LYS A 2 -55.34 -9.15 15.21
N LYS A 3 -55.41 -8.41 16.32
CA LYS A 3 -56.56 -7.56 16.67
C LYS A 3 -57.01 -6.60 15.53
N TYR A 4 -56.06 -5.89 14.91
CA TYR A 4 -56.38 -4.94 13.84
C TYR A 4 -56.76 -5.62 12.52
N ALA A 5 -56.20 -6.80 12.24
CA ALA A 5 -56.61 -7.62 11.11
C ALA A 5 -58.05 -8.14 11.28
N ASP A 6 -58.41 -8.56 12.50
CA ASP A 6 -59.76 -9.00 12.84
C ASP A 6 -60.77 -7.84 12.74
N GLU A 7 -60.40 -6.62 13.17
CA GLU A 7 -61.22 -5.41 13.01
C GLU A 7 -61.46 -5.06 11.52
N VAL A 8 -60.44 -5.15 10.66
CA VAL A 8 -60.58 -4.92 9.21
C VAL A 8 -61.44 -6.00 8.55
N ALA A 9 -61.25 -7.27 8.92
CA ALA A 9 -62.04 -8.39 8.40
C ALA A 9 -63.53 -8.25 8.78
N THR A 10 -63.79 -7.86 10.04
CA THR A 10 -65.15 -7.60 10.54
C THR A 10 -65.80 -6.42 9.81
N ALA A 11 -65.07 -5.32 9.60
CA ALA A 11 -65.59 -4.17 8.87
C ALA A 11 -65.89 -4.48 7.38
N LYS A 12 -65.05 -5.31 6.73
CA LYS A 12 -65.31 -5.82 5.37
C LYS A 12 -66.57 -6.69 5.31
N ALA A 13 -66.74 -7.60 6.27
CA ALA A 13 -67.92 -8.45 6.35
C ALA A 13 -69.20 -7.63 6.53
N ASN A 14 -69.17 -6.62 7.41
CA ASN A 14 -70.31 -5.72 7.62
C ASN A 14 -70.67 -4.89 6.38
N LEU A 15 -69.66 -4.42 5.62
CA LEU A 15 -69.89 -3.73 4.34
C LEU A 15 -70.51 -4.68 3.29
N ALA A 16 -70.00 -5.90 3.18
CA ALA A 16 -70.55 -6.91 2.27
C ALA A 16 -72.00 -7.27 2.62
N GLN A 17 -72.30 -7.40 3.92
CA GLN A 17 -73.66 -7.63 4.41
C GLN A 17 -74.59 -6.45 4.10
N ALA A 18 -74.16 -5.21 4.34
CA ALA A 18 -74.93 -4.01 4.01
C ALA A 18 -75.24 -3.91 2.51
N ASN A 19 -74.26 -4.24 1.66
CA ASN A 19 -74.43 -4.30 0.20
C ASN A 19 -75.39 -5.42 -0.24
N ALA A 20 -75.32 -6.60 0.38
CA ALA A 20 -76.20 -7.72 0.03
C ALA A 20 -77.66 -7.43 0.40
N ILE A 21 -77.89 -6.81 1.58
CA ILE A 21 -79.23 -6.43 2.03
C ILE A 21 -79.84 -5.39 1.09
N ALA A 22 -79.09 -4.35 0.71
CA ALA A 22 -79.57 -3.27 -0.16
C ALA A 22 -79.87 -3.70 -1.61
N ASN A 23 -79.29 -4.82 -2.08
CA ASN A 23 -79.48 -5.31 -3.44
C ASN A 23 -80.52 -6.45 -3.54
N ALA A 24 -81.12 -6.87 -2.43
CA ALA A 24 -81.97 -8.07 -2.39
C ALA A 24 -83.32 -7.90 -3.14
N ASP A 25 -83.87 -6.69 -3.23
CA ASP A 25 -85.15 -6.39 -3.89
C ASP A 25 -85.02 -5.63 -5.22
N GLY A 26 -83.78 -5.34 -5.64
CA GLY A 26 -83.47 -4.59 -6.86
C GLY A 26 -83.68 -3.07 -6.79
N LYS A 27 -83.96 -2.48 -5.62
CA LYS A 27 -84.11 -1.02 -5.43
C LYS A 27 -83.41 -0.53 -4.16
N ILE A 28 -82.25 0.12 -4.30
CA ILE A 28 -81.53 0.71 -3.14
C ILE A 28 -82.26 1.95 -2.65
N THR A 29 -82.74 1.92 -1.41
CA THR A 29 -83.34 3.07 -0.73
C THR A 29 -82.28 4.05 -0.20
N GLU A 30 -82.68 5.29 0.04
CA GLU A 30 -81.75 6.34 0.53
C GLU A 30 -81.14 6.00 1.90
N GLU A 31 -81.90 5.30 2.74
CA GLU A 31 -81.44 4.86 4.06
C GLU A 31 -80.44 3.69 3.98
N GLU A 32 -80.57 2.82 2.98
CA GLU A 32 -79.58 1.78 2.68
C GLU A 32 -78.30 2.34 2.11
N ARG A 33 -78.40 3.39 1.28
CA ARG A 33 -77.24 4.13 0.76
C ARG A 33 -76.41 4.71 1.91
N LYS A 34 -77.05 5.31 2.92
CA LYS A 34 -76.38 5.80 4.14
C LYS A 34 -75.73 4.67 4.95
N ARG A 35 -76.40 3.52 5.11
CA ARG A 35 -75.82 2.36 5.82
C ARG A 35 -74.58 1.80 5.13
N ILE A 36 -74.58 1.71 3.80
CA ILE A 36 -73.41 1.29 3.00
C ILE A 36 -72.27 2.31 3.18
N GLN A 37 -72.59 3.61 3.08
CA GLN A 37 -71.60 4.67 3.26
C GLN A 37 -70.96 4.63 4.66
N GLN A 38 -71.77 4.46 5.70
CA GLN A 38 -71.27 4.32 7.07
C GLN A 38 -70.40 3.07 7.25
N ALA A 39 -70.79 1.94 6.66
CA ALA A 39 -69.99 0.71 6.69
C ALA A 39 -68.66 0.87 5.94
N GLN A 40 -68.64 1.63 4.85
CA GLN A 40 -67.44 1.96 4.09
C GLN A 40 -66.50 2.89 4.88
N GLU A 41 -67.04 3.90 5.57
CA GLU A 41 -66.26 4.78 6.47
C GLU A 41 -65.64 4.00 7.64
N ASN A 42 -66.41 3.06 8.21
CA ASN A 42 -65.92 2.18 9.27
C ASN A 42 -64.78 1.27 8.77
N LEU A 43 -64.88 0.75 7.54
CA LEU A 43 -63.80 -0.02 6.91
C LEU A 43 -62.56 0.83 6.67
N ASN A 44 -62.73 2.05 6.13
CA ASN A 44 -61.61 2.97 5.91
C ASN A 44 -60.91 3.33 7.23
N THR A 45 -61.68 3.53 8.30
CA THR A 45 -61.16 3.78 9.65
C THR A 45 -60.38 2.57 10.19
N ALA A 46 -60.90 1.36 10.02
CA ALA A 46 -60.23 0.13 10.44
C ALA A 46 -58.91 -0.10 9.69
N ILE A 47 -58.88 0.16 8.37
CA ILE A 47 -57.67 0.09 7.54
C ILE A 47 -56.64 1.11 8.01
N SER A 48 -57.05 2.37 8.23
CA SER A 48 -56.15 3.42 8.69
C SER A 48 -55.52 3.13 10.06
N LYS A 49 -56.30 2.56 10.99
CA LYS A 49 -55.79 2.08 12.29
C LYS A 49 -54.78 0.93 12.12
N ALA A 50 -55.05 -0.02 11.23
CA ALA A 50 -54.14 -1.12 10.94
C ALA A 50 -52.82 -0.64 10.32
N ASP A 51 -52.89 0.31 9.38
CA ASP A 51 -51.71 0.90 8.75
C ASP A 51 -50.88 1.71 9.74
N LYS A 52 -51.53 2.51 10.61
CA LYS A 52 -50.85 3.24 11.68
C LYS A 52 -50.14 2.28 12.64
N ALA A 53 -50.82 1.23 13.10
CA ALA A 53 -50.23 0.24 13.99
C ALA A 53 -49.06 -0.53 13.34
N LYS A 54 -49.12 -0.77 12.02
CA LYS A 54 -48.01 -1.33 11.25
C LYS A 54 -46.82 -0.37 11.21
N GLN A 55 -47.07 0.91 10.94
CA GLN A 55 -46.02 1.92 10.90
C GLN A 55 -45.36 2.13 12.28
N ASP A 56 -46.16 2.16 13.35
CA ASP A 56 -45.65 2.27 14.72
C ASP A 56 -44.77 1.08 15.09
N ALA A 57 -45.15 -0.15 14.68
CA ALA A 57 -44.33 -1.34 14.90
C ALA A 57 -43.00 -1.30 14.11
N ILE A 58 -43.01 -0.76 12.88
CA ILE A 58 -41.79 -0.56 12.09
C ILE A 58 -40.87 0.47 12.77
N ASN A 59 -41.45 1.59 13.22
CA ASN A 59 -40.70 2.64 13.91
C ASN A 59 -40.07 2.13 15.20
N GLU A 60 -40.80 1.34 15.99
CA GLU A 60 -40.28 0.75 17.22
C GLU A 60 -39.19 -0.30 16.97
N ALA A 61 -39.35 -1.14 15.94
CA ALA A 61 -38.30 -2.08 15.53
C ALA A 61 -37.01 -1.36 15.11
N ASN A 62 -37.13 -0.27 14.35
CA ASN A 62 -35.99 0.57 13.97
C ASN A 62 -35.33 1.23 15.19
N ARG A 63 -36.11 1.71 16.16
CA ARG A 63 -35.61 2.30 17.41
C ARG A 63 -34.82 1.28 18.23
N VAL A 64 -35.35 0.06 18.38
CA VAL A 64 -34.67 -1.03 19.10
C VAL A 64 -33.38 -1.46 18.39
N ALA A 65 -33.39 -1.54 17.06
CA ALA A 65 -32.19 -1.84 16.28
C ALA A 65 -31.09 -0.78 16.47
N GLU A 66 -31.45 0.52 16.44
CA GLU A 66 -30.49 1.60 16.66
C GLU A 66 -29.96 1.61 18.10
N LEU A 67 -30.80 1.33 19.11
CA LEU A 67 -30.35 1.17 20.49
C LEU A 67 -29.35 0.01 20.64
N LYS A 68 -29.63 -1.15 20.04
CA LYS A 68 -28.72 -2.31 20.09
C LYS A 68 -27.40 -2.04 19.37
N LYS A 69 -27.44 -1.28 18.29
CA LYS A 69 -26.24 -0.77 17.61
C LYS A 69 -25.44 0.17 18.50
N GLN A 70 -26.09 1.11 19.20
CA GLN A 70 -25.41 1.99 20.15
C GLN A 70 -24.82 1.25 21.35
N GLU A 71 -25.52 0.26 21.92
CA GLU A 71 -24.98 -0.60 22.98
C GLU A 71 -23.72 -1.35 22.53
N ALA A 72 -23.73 -1.89 21.30
CA ALA A 72 -22.57 -2.57 20.73
C ALA A 72 -21.38 -1.62 20.51
N ILE A 73 -21.63 -0.40 20.02
CA ILE A 73 -20.61 0.64 19.86
C ILE A 73 -20.02 1.03 21.22
N SER A 74 -20.86 1.27 22.23
CA SER A 74 -20.41 1.61 23.58
C SER A 74 -19.56 0.50 24.20
N SER A 75 -19.95 -0.76 24.02
CA SER A 75 -19.18 -1.91 24.50
C SER A 75 -17.83 -2.06 23.78
N ALA A 76 -17.80 -1.87 22.46
CA ALA A 76 -16.57 -1.89 21.67
C ALA A 76 -15.61 -0.75 22.06
N ASN A 77 -16.13 0.47 22.25
CA ASN A 77 -15.36 1.61 22.71
C ASN A 77 -14.76 1.36 24.10
N SER A 78 -15.55 0.85 25.05
CA SER A 78 -15.05 0.53 26.39
C SER A 78 -13.93 -0.53 26.35
N HIS A 79 -14.05 -1.55 25.50
CA HIS A 79 -12.99 -2.55 25.34
C HIS A 79 -11.72 -1.96 24.73
N ALA A 80 -11.86 -1.10 23.72
CA ALA A 80 -10.74 -0.39 23.10
C ALA A 80 -10.03 0.55 24.11
N ASP A 81 -10.79 1.31 24.90
CA ASP A 81 -10.27 2.21 25.93
C ASP A 81 -9.50 1.45 27.02
N ASN A 82 -10.02 0.29 27.44
CA ASN A 82 -9.33 -0.57 28.41
C ASN A 82 -8.01 -1.11 27.85
N LYS A 83 -7.99 -1.57 26.60
CA LYS A 83 -6.76 -2.05 25.94
C LYS A 83 -5.75 -0.93 25.70
N ALA A 84 -6.22 0.26 25.34
CA ALA A 84 -5.37 1.46 25.24
C ALA A 84 -4.76 1.83 26.60
N SER A 85 -5.55 1.74 27.68
CA SER A 85 -5.08 2.00 29.05
C SER A 85 -4.04 0.99 29.53
N GLU A 86 -4.23 -0.31 29.24
CA GLU A 86 -3.25 -1.36 29.53
C GLU A 86 -1.92 -1.13 28.79
N ALA A 87 -1.99 -0.76 27.50
CA ALA A 87 -0.82 -0.44 26.70
C ALA A 87 -0.09 0.82 27.22
N LEU A 88 -0.84 1.87 27.57
CA LEU A 88 -0.29 3.10 28.14
C LEU A 88 0.39 2.84 29.49
N ASN A 89 -0.21 2.03 30.36
CA ASN A 89 0.39 1.67 31.65
C ASN A 89 1.65 0.82 31.47
N SER A 90 1.66 -0.10 30.51
CA SER A 90 2.87 -0.88 30.18
C SER A 90 4.01 0.02 29.68
N ALA A 91 3.69 1.00 28.81
CA ALA A 91 4.66 1.99 28.34
C ALA A 91 5.18 2.89 29.46
N LYS A 92 4.31 3.38 30.35
CA LYS A 92 4.69 4.16 31.54
C LYS A 92 5.65 3.40 32.44
N THR A 93 5.38 2.12 32.69
CA THR A 93 6.25 1.26 33.51
C THR A 93 7.63 1.11 32.89
N PHE A 94 7.72 0.87 31.58
CA PHE A 94 8.99 0.78 30.87
C PHE A 94 9.78 2.10 30.92
N VAL A 95 9.13 3.22 30.60
CA VAL A 95 9.76 4.55 30.64
C VAL A 95 10.24 4.91 32.04
N ASN A 96 9.47 4.59 33.08
CA ASN A 96 9.88 4.83 34.47
C ASN A 96 11.11 3.98 34.87
N ALA A 97 11.21 2.75 34.38
CA ALA A 97 12.40 1.92 34.58
C ALA A 97 13.64 2.55 33.92
N GLU A 98 13.51 3.02 32.67
CA GLU A 98 14.59 3.70 31.96
C GLU A 98 15.00 5.02 32.63
N ILE A 99 14.04 5.83 33.09
CA ILE A 99 14.32 7.06 33.87
C ILE A 99 15.09 6.73 35.15
N THR A 100 14.73 5.64 35.83
CA THR A 100 15.42 5.18 37.05
C THR A 100 16.88 4.82 36.74
N THR A 101 17.14 4.12 35.64
CA THR A 101 18.49 3.80 35.16
C THR A 101 19.30 5.05 34.86
N VAL A 102 18.72 6.02 34.13
CA VAL A 102 19.39 7.29 33.82
C VAL A 102 19.70 8.09 35.10
N ASN A 103 18.77 8.16 36.05
CA ASN A 103 19.00 8.83 37.33
C ASN A 103 20.14 8.17 38.14
N SER A 104 20.26 6.85 38.08
CA SER A 104 21.39 6.13 38.69
C SER A 104 22.73 6.56 38.09
N HIS A 105 22.83 6.60 36.75
CA HIS A 105 24.03 7.07 36.06
C HIS A 105 24.36 8.54 36.35
N LEU A 106 23.35 9.41 36.40
CA LEU A 106 23.54 10.84 36.73
C LEU A 106 24.05 11.03 38.15
N ASN A 107 23.51 10.29 39.12
CA ASN A 107 23.98 10.32 40.51
C ASN A 107 25.44 9.85 40.62
N LYS A 108 25.81 8.82 39.87
CA LYS A 108 27.20 8.33 39.82
C LYS A 108 28.15 9.40 39.27
N ALA A 109 27.82 10.01 38.12
CA ALA A 109 28.63 11.08 37.53
C ALA A 109 28.74 12.30 38.46
N THR A 110 27.64 12.68 39.13
CA THR A 110 27.62 13.76 40.13
C THR A 110 28.58 13.46 41.29
N SER A 111 28.64 12.20 41.73
CA SER A 111 29.54 11.74 42.79
C SER A 111 31.01 11.86 42.37
N GLU A 112 31.35 11.43 41.15
CA GLU A 112 32.71 11.47 40.59
C GLU A 112 33.20 12.92 40.40
N ILE A 113 32.34 13.82 39.92
CA ILE A 113 32.64 15.26 39.79
C ILE A 113 32.93 15.88 41.16
N ASN A 114 32.16 15.54 42.20
CA ASN A 114 32.37 16.06 43.54
C ASN A 114 33.71 15.61 44.16
N VAL A 115 34.16 14.40 43.83
CA VAL A 115 35.49 13.89 44.24
C VAL A 115 36.61 14.69 43.57
N LEU A 116 36.52 14.90 42.24
CA LEU A 116 37.48 15.71 41.49
C LEU A 116 37.53 17.16 42.00
N LYS A 117 36.36 17.75 42.29
CA LYS A 117 36.26 19.09 42.88
C LYS A 117 37.02 19.19 44.21
N LYS A 118 36.81 18.24 45.13
CA LYS A 118 37.55 18.18 46.40
C LYS A 118 39.07 18.01 46.21
N GLN A 119 39.49 17.22 45.23
CA GLN A 119 40.91 17.03 44.92
C GLN A 119 41.58 18.28 44.36
N ILE A 120 40.85 19.10 43.59
CA ILE A 120 41.32 20.39 43.08
C ILE A 120 41.40 21.43 44.21
N GLU A 121 40.38 21.51 45.07
CA GLU A 121 40.34 22.41 46.23
C GLU A 121 41.50 22.15 47.22
N LEU A 122 42.02 20.92 47.30
CA LEU A 122 43.15 20.55 48.15
C LEU A 122 44.55 20.90 47.58
N LYS A 123 44.69 21.16 46.27
CA LYS A 123 45.99 21.40 45.61
C LYS A 123 46.32 22.88 45.34
N VAL A 124 45.37 23.80 45.56
CA VAL A 124 45.52 25.24 45.30
C VAL A 124 45.18 26.05 46.56
N GLY A 125 45.65 25.61 47.72
CA GLY A 125 45.50 26.37 48.96
C GLY A 125 46.55 27.48 49.04
N GLN A 126 46.11 28.74 49.13
CA GLN A 126 46.88 30.00 49.29
C GLN A 126 48.08 29.94 50.27
N SER A 127 48.13 28.96 51.19
CA SER A 127 49.07 28.91 52.32
C SER A 127 50.54 28.69 51.98
N ASP A 128 50.88 28.09 50.84
CA ASP A 128 52.29 27.79 50.50
C ASP A 128 53.00 28.97 49.81
N ILE A 129 52.22 29.82 49.14
CA ILE A 129 52.70 31.07 48.52
C ILE A 129 52.93 32.13 49.62
N ASP A 130 51.98 32.27 50.55
CA ASP A 130 52.07 33.26 51.64
C ASP A 130 53.23 32.98 52.62
N LYS A 131 53.53 31.71 52.90
CA LYS A 131 54.68 31.30 53.74
C LYS A 131 56.05 31.60 53.11
N SER A 132 56.12 31.61 51.78
CA SER A 132 57.36 31.86 51.04
C SER A 132 57.68 33.36 50.97
N ILE A 133 56.64 34.21 50.94
CA ILE A 133 56.76 35.67 50.89
C ILE A 133 57.12 36.28 52.26
N GLN A 134 56.65 35.70 53.38
CA GLN A 134 56.92 36.22 54.74
C GLN A 134 58.40 36.11 55.19
N LYS A 135 59.28 35.42 54.47
CA LYS A 135 60.69 35.22 54.85
C LYS A 135 61.66 36.32 54.39
N VAL A 136 61.20 37.32 53.63
CA VAL A 136 62.07 38.37 53.09
C VAL A 136 61.83 39.68 53.84
N ASN A 137 62.71 40.02 54.79
CA ASN A 137 62.67 41.28 55.54
C ASN A 137 64.04 42.00 55.40
N PHE A 138 64.06 43.25 54.91
CA PHE A 138 65.28 43.98 54.55
C PHE A 138 65.70 45.03 55.61
N GLY A 139 66.16 44.58 56.78
CA GLY A 139 66.78 45.46 57.79
C GLY A 139 68.00 44.79 58.42
N GLY A 140 69.16 45.48 58.46
CA GLY A 140 70.39 44.97 59.09
C GLY A 140 71.45 44.40 58.13
N ARG A 141 71.50 44.84 56.87
CA ARG A 141 72.52 44.42 55.88
C ARG A 141 73.93 44.69 56.42
N ASN A 142 74.70 43.62 56.65
CA ASN A 142 76.11 43.72 56.98
C ASN A 142 76.90 44.17 55.75
N LEU A 143 77.71 45.23 55.91
CA LEU A 143 78.51 45.84 54.86
C LEU A 143 79.95 45.32 54.85
N ILE A 144 80.38 44.48 55.79
CA ILE A 144 81.73 43.89 55.81
C ILE A 144 81.65 42.48 55.20
N LYS A 145 82.40 42.21 54.12
CA LYS A 145 82.49 40.88 53.50
C LYS A 145 83.25 39.88 54.38
N ASN A 146 82.89 38.60 54.35
CA ASN A 146 83.59 37.53 55.10
C ASN A 146 83.82 37.88 56.58
N SER A 147 82.82 38.51 57.20
CA SER A 147 82.98 39.22 58.46
C SER A 147 82.77 38.35 59.70
N TYR A 148 82.49 37.05 59.52
CA TYR A 148 82.73 36.03 60.54
C TYR A 148 84.21 35.63 60.45
N ILE A 149 84.99 35.98 61.46
CA ILE A 149 86.45 35.83 61.45
C ILE A 149 86.86 34.64 62.31
N ASN A 150 86.37 34.59 63.55
CA ASN A 150 86.56 33.51 64.52
C ASN A 150 88.02 33.04 64.65
N ASP A 151 88.93 33.99 64.86
CA ASP A 151 90.36 33.74 64.87
C ASP A 151 91.11 34.69 65.83
N GLU A 152 92.34 34.33 66.21
CA GLU A 152 93.20 35.07 67.12
C GLU A 152 94.54 35.47 66.50
N THR A 153 95.13 36.54 67.02
CA THR A 153 96.40 37.06 66.49
C THR A 153 97.17 37.86 67.54
N SER A 154 98.50 37.86 67.44
CA SER A 154 99.39 38.77 68.17
C SER A 154 99.92 39.92 67.30
N ALA A 155 99.48 40.01 66.04
CA ALA A 155 99.95 41.01 65.09
C ALA A 155 99.35 42.40 65.37
N TYR A 156 100.14 43.44 65.09
CA TYR A 156 99.65 44.82 65.06
C TYR A 156 99.04 45.11 63.68
N GLY A 157 97.81 44.64 63.49
CA GLY A 157 97.11 44.68 62.22
C GLY A 157 96.91 43.28 61.64
N ALA A 158 95.67 42.79 61.63
CA ALA A 158 95.29 41.48 61.13
C ALA A 158 93.83 41.48 60.64
N PHE A 159 93.50 40.46 59.84
CA PHE A 159 92.17 40.21 59.30
C PHE A 159 91.57 41.40 58.51
N PRO A 160 92.26 41.93 57.47
CA PRO A 160 91.66 42.95 56.62
C PRO A 160 90.36 42.43 56.00
N ARG A 161 89.32 43.26 55.98
CA ARG A 161 88.09 43.01 55.22
C ARG A 161 87.71 44.23 54.40
N GLU A 162 87.28 43.96 53.18
CA GLU A 162 86.69 44.94 52.29
C GLU A 162 85.20 45.14 52.61
N LEU A 163 84.71 46.35 52.38
CA LEU A 163 83.29 46.66 52.47
C LEU A 163 82.57 46.32 51.15
N THR A 164 81.27 46.05 51.23
CA THR A 164 80.42 45.75 50.06
C THR A 164 80.02 47.01 49.30
N VAL A 165 80.17 48.19 49.90
CA VAL A 165 79.79 49.50 49.35
C VAL A 165 80.77 50.58 49.78
N ASN A 166 80.84 51.69 49.04
CA ASN A 166 81.49 52.91 49.50
C ASN A 166 80.64 53.55 50.60
N LEU A 167 81.28 54.12 51.62
CA LEU A 167 80.58 54.84 52.67
C LEU A 167 80.33 56.29 52.24
N GLU A 168 79.19 56.85 52.62
CA GLU A 168 78.74 58.21 52.26
C GLU A 168 79.09 59.22 53.36
N GLU A 169 79.58 60.40 52.97
CA GLU A 169 79.91 61.48 53.90
C GLU A 169 78.69 61.94 54.72
N GLY A 170 78.86 62.07 56.03
CA GLY A 170 77.82 62.56 56.96
C GLY A 170 76.74 61.54 57.33
N GLU A 171 76.68 60.40 56.63
CA GLU A 171 75.72 59.34 56.87
C GLU A 171 76.06 58.53 58.13
N THR A 172 75.05 58.08 58.89
CA THR A 172 75.31 57.34 60.14
C THR A 172 75.45 55.86 59.87
N TYR A 173 76.53 55.27 60.37
CA TYR A 173 76.75 53.82 60.37
C TYR A 173 76.94 53.33 61.80
N CYS A 174 76.42 52.15 62.10
CA CYS A 174 76.67 51.42 63.33
C CYS A 174 77.70 50.34 63.04
N PHE A 175 78.88 50.47 63.66
CA PHE A 175 79.93 49.46 63.63
C PHE A 175 79.82 48.63 64.90
N SER A 176 79.83 47.31 64.77
CA SER A 176 79.73 46.35 65.88
C SER A 176 80.81 45.28 65.73
N ILE A 177 81.43 44.88 66.85
CA ILE A 177 82.38 43.77 66.90
C ILE A 177 82.11 42.87 68.10
N LYS A 178 82.49 41.61 67.98
CA LYS A 178 82.52 40.65 69.10
C LYS A 178 83.87 39.97 69.19
N GLY A 179 84.49 40.03 70.36
CA GLY A 179 85.82 39.45 70.59
C GLY A 179 86.30 39.63 72.02
N HIS A 180 87.54 39.26 72.28
CA HIS A 180 88.19 39.37 73.60
C HIS A 180 89.71 39.44 73.45
N ILE A 181 90.43 39.61 74.57
CA ILE A 181 91.88 39.48 74.64
C ILE A 181 92.27 38.34 75.58
N ASP A 182 93.47 37.79 75.42
CA ASP A 182 94.01 36.83 76.38
C ASP A 182 94.60 37.55 77.62
N GLN A 183 94.96 36.75 78.64
CA GLN A 183 95.52 37.30 79.88
C GLN A 183 96.87 37.99 79.64
N VAL A 184 97.69 37.46 78.72
CA VAL A 184 99.01 38.01 78.40
C VAL A 184 98.90 39.40 77.75
N ALA A 185 97.91 39.60 76.88
CA ALA A 185 97.59 40.90 76.30
C ALA A 185 97.16 41.91 77.38
N ALA A 186 96.32 41.48 78.33
CA ALA A 186 95.89 42.34 79.43
C ALA A 186 97.06 42.76 80.35
N ASP A 187 97.93 41.81 80.72
CA ASP A 187 99.13 42.06 81.53
C ASP A 187 100.08 43.04 80.82
N ASN A 188 100.19 42.92 79.50
CA ASN A 188 100.92 43.83 78.62
C ASN A 188 100.19 45.14 78.29
N LYS A 189 99.04 45.39 78.94
CA LYS A 189 98.18 46.58 78.77
C LYS A 189 97.74 46.80 77.31
N LYS A 190 97.43 45.70 76.61
CA LYS A 190 96.92 45.67 75.24
C LYS A 190 95.40 45.52 75.20
N THR A 191 94.80 45.90 74.08
CA THR A 191 93.36 45.78 73.78
C THR A 191 93.13 45.26 72.36
N LEU A 192 92.00 44.59 72.16
CA LEU A 192 91.45 44.32 70.83
C LEU A 192 90.86 45.61 70.30
N THR A 193 91.50 46.23 69.32
CA THR A 193 90.98 47.42 68.66
C THR A 193 90.66 47.10 67.21
N CYS A 194 89.41 47.27 66.81
CA CYS A 194 89.03 47.17 65.40
C CYS A 194 88.70 48.55 64.85
N PHE A 195 89.19 48.85 63.64
CA PHE A 195 88.94 50.11 62.97
C PHE A 195 88.10 49.91 61.73
N ILE A 196 87.23 50.90 61.48
CA ILE A 196 86.79 51.25 60.13
C ILE A 196 87.48 52.57 59.76
N TYR A 197 88.28 52.55 58.71
CA TYR A 197 89.11 53.68 58.30
C TYR A 197 89.17 53.83 56.78
N GLU A 198 89.38 55.04 56.31
CA GLU A 198 89.70 55.31 54.91
C GLU A 198 91.19 55.05 54.68
N ASP A 199 91.57 54.54 53.51
CA ASP A 199 92.92 54.01 53.22
C ASP A 199 94.10 54.93 53.58
N THR A 200 93.91 56.25 53.62
CA THR A 200 94.95 57.23 53.96
C THR A 200 94.93 57.66 55.43
N TRP A 201 93.98 57.17 56.23
CA TRP A 201 93.66 57.56 57.62
C TRP A 201 93.34 59.05 57.83
N LYS A 202 93.41 59.87 56.77
CA LYS A 202 93.33 61.33 56.81
C LYS A 202 91.95 61.87 57.18
N TYR A 203 90.89 61.15 56.82
CA TYR A 203 89.50 61.62 56.96
C TYR A 203 88.76 60.98 58.14
N GLY A 204 89.51 60.55 59.17
CA GLY A 204 88.97 59.98 60.40
C GLY A 204 88.62 58.50 60.29
N CYS A 205 88.58 57.84 61.44
CA CYS A 205 88.21 56.44 61.61
C CYS A 205 87.19 56.32 62.76
N VAL A 206 86.50 55.18 62.83
CA VAL A 206 85.89 54.73 64.08
C VAL A 206 86.65 53.52 64.58
N SER A 207 86.85 53.46 65.89
CA SER A 207 87.43 52.30 66.55
C SER A 207 86.50 51.78 67.63
N ILE A 208 86.59 50.47 67.88
CA ILE A 208 85.99 49.83 69.04
C ILE A 208 87.09 49.05 69.74
N ASP A 209 87.26 49.35 71.03
CA ASP A 209 88.24 48.70 71.89
C ASP A 209 87.54 47.70 72.83
N ILE A 210 88.03 46.47 72.87
CA ILE A 210 87.63 45.44 73.82
C ILE A 210 88.85 45.04 74.65
N SER A 211 88.66 45.01 75.97
CA SER A 211 89.69 44.63 76.95
C SER A 211 89.24 43.46 77.84
N SER A 212 88.10 42.82 77.53
CA SER A 212 87.62 41.67 78.29
C SER A 212 88.58 40.50 78.11
N VAL A 213 88.97 39.87 79.22
CA VAL A 213 89.89 38.73 79.21
C VAL A 213 89.12 37.42 79.14
N GLY A 214 89.43 36.57 78.17
CA GLY A 214 88.92 35.20 78.05
C GLY A 214 87.43 35.03 77.73
N LEU A 215 86.65 36.11 77.65
CA LEU A 215 85.21 36.07 77.34
C LEU A 215 84.87 37.09 76.25
N ASN A 216 84.20 36.62 75.18
CA ASN A 216 83.75 37.47 74.08
C ASN A 216 82.78 38.55 74.58
N GLN A 217 83.16 39.80 74.38
CA GLN A 217 82.31 40.96 74.59
C GLN A 217 81.85 41.49 73.23
N THR A 218 80.57 41.87 73.13
CA THR A 218 80.06 42.59 71.96
C THR A 218 80.04 44.08 72.28
N LYS A 219 80.60 44.90 71.39
CA LYS A 219 80.56 46.35 71.47
C LYS A 219 80.16 46.95 70.13
N HIS A 220 79.57 48.14 70.18
CA HIS A 220 79.22 48.90 69.00
C HIS A 220 79.57 50.38 69.17
N ALA A 221 79.81 51.06 68.05
CA ALA A 221 80.05 52.48 67.96
C ALA A 221 79.30 53.05 66.76
N LEU A 222 78.85 54.29 66.90
CA LEU A 222 78.30 55.05 65.79
C LEU A 222 79.40 55.87 65.13
N PHE A 223 79.37 55.90 63.81
CA PHE A 223 80.36 56.55 62.98
C PHE A 223 79.70 57.29 61.83
N LYS A 224 80.21 58.48 61.51
CA LYS A 224 79.87 59.21 60.31
C LYS A 224 81.15 59.42 59.49
N PRO A 225 81.26 58.85 58.28
CA PRO A 225 82.39 59.12 57.39
C PRO A 225 82.52 60.62 57.14
N LYS A 226 83.76 61.14 57.17
CA LYS A 226 84.03 62.55 56.84
C LYS A 226 84.32 62.77 55.36
N LYS A 227 84.27 61.70 54.55
CA LYS A 227 84.45 61.73 53.11
C LYS A 227 83.72 60.55 52.50
N THR A 228 83.06 60.76 51.38
CA THR A 228 82.50 59.67 50.58
C THR A 228 83.64 58.88 49.94
N GLY A 229 83.71 57.57 50.16
CA GLY A 229 84.81 56.77 49.61
C GLY A 229 84.89 55.35 50.14
N VAL A 230 85.99 54.68 49.78
CA VAL A 230 86.30 53.31 50.21
C VAL A 230 86.84 53.35 51.64
N TYR A 231 86.22 52.58 52.52
CA TYR A 231 86.69 52.35 53.88
C TYR A 231 87.00 50.85 54.04
N LYS A 232 87.90 50.52 54.97
CA LYS A 232 88.33 49.15 55.26
C LYS A 232 88.15 48.83 56.73
N PHE A 233 87.94 47.54 56.99
CA PHE A 233 87.97 46.97 58.33
C PHE A 233 89.34 46.33 58.60
N MET A 234 89.87 46.56 59.80
CA MET A 234 91.09 45.90 60.27
C MET A 234 91.10 45.76 61.79
N THR A 235 91.66 44.67 62.28
CA THR A 235 91.82 44.36 63.70
C THR A 235 93.26 44.58 64.18
N TYR A 236 93.47 45.07 65.40
CA TYR A 236 94.79 45.36 65.97
C TYR A 236 94.89 44.93 67.44
N LEU A 237 96.08 44.47 67.84
CA LEU A 237 96.54 44.42 69.23
C LEU A 237 97.10 45.80 69.64
N PHE A 238 96.27 46.69 70.17
CA PHE A 238 96.62 48.10 70.41
C PHE A 238 97.04 48.36 71.87
N PRO A 239 97.91 49.35 72.19
CA PRO A 239 98.65 50.24 71.30
C PRO A 239 99.91 49.61 70.66
N ASN A 240 100.51 50.30 69.69
CA ASN A 240 101.64 49.82 68.88
C ASN A 240 102.90 49.47 69.71
N GLY A 241 103.16 50.21 70.79
CA GLY A 241 104.37 50.08 71.62
C GLY A 241 104.21 49.13 72.81
N GLY A 242 105.32 48.54 73.29
CA GLY A 242 105.36 47.53 74.37
C GLY A 242 105.43 46.08 73.88
N ASP A 243 105.45 45.11 74.81
CA ASP A 243 105.49 43.66 74.53
C ASP A 243 104.25 43.19 73.72
N ARG A 244 104.44 42.23 72.81
CA ARG A 244 103.45 41.67 71.88
C ARG A 244 103.20 40.18 72.06
N ASN A 245 103.63 39.59 73.17
CA ASN A 245 103.42 38.18 73.45
C ASN A 245 101.95 37.80 73.70
N GLY A 246 101.05 38.77 73.87
CA GLY A 246 99.61 38.54 74.05
C GLY A 246 98.82 38.49 72.74
N LYS A 247 97.62 37.90 72.80
CA LYS A 247 96.72 37.73 71.64
C LYS A 247 95.41 38.48 71.79
N VAL A 248 94.86 38.90 70.66
CA VAL A 248 93.46 39.34 70.53
C VAL A 248 92.68 38.34 69.70
N PHE A 249 91.44 38.06 70.09
CA PHE A 249 90.53 37.18 69.38
C PHE A 249 89.32 37.97 68.88
N ILE A 250 88.97 37.82 67.61
CA ILE A 250 87.75 38.38 67.03
C ILE A 250 86.87 37.29 66.45
N GLU A 251 85.62 37.25 66.91
CA GLU A 251 84.60 36.31 66.41
C GLU A 251 84.00 36.85 65.12
N TRP A 252 83.53 38.10 65.14
CA TRP A 252 82.94 38.73 63.97
C TRP A 252 82.96 40.25 64.06
N ALA A 253 82.79 40.87 62.90
CA ALA A 253 82.54 42.29 62.74
C ALA A 253 81.26 42.52 61.91
N LYS A 254 80.56 43.62 62.17
CA LYS A 254 79.41 44.05 61.39
C LYS A 254 79.41 45.56 61.25
N LEU A 255 79.21 46.05 60.02
CA LEU A 255 78.94 47.46 59.76
C LEU A 255 77.57 47.56 59.10
N GLU A 256 76.70 48.41 59.62
CA GLU A 256 75.34 48.60 59.09
C GLU A 256 75.02 50.09 58.98
N LYS A 257 74.30 50.49 57.91
CA LYS A 257 73.81 51.87 57.74
C LYS A 257 72.65 52.10 58.72
N GLY A 258 72.72 53.16 59.50
CA GLY A 258 71.77 53.48 60.58
C GLY A 258 72.44 53.60 61.95
N ASN A 259 71.61 53.80 62.97
CA ASN A 259 72.05 54.13 64.34
C ASN A 259 71.72 53.06 65.38
N LYS A 260 71.23 51.88 64.97
CA LYS A 260 70.89 50.77 65.85
C LYS A 260 71.75 49.55 65.52
N PRO A 261 72.47 48.96 66.49
CA PRO A 261 73.16 47.69 66.27
C PRO A 261 72.14 46.56 66.15
N THR A 262 72.37 45.61 65.24
CA THR A 262 71.62 44.36 65.14
C THR A 262 72.54 43.14 65.30
N ASP A 263 71.97 41.97 65.58
CA ASP A 263 72.75 40.73 65.69
C ASP A 263 73.53 40.43 64.39
N TRP A 264 74.65 39.71 64.50
CA TRP A 264 75.49 39.44 63.35
C TRP A 264 74.76 38.62 62.27
N THR A 265 74.89 39.06 61.02
CA THR A 265 74.47 38.33 59.81
C THR A 265 75.60 38.41 58.78
N PRO A 266 75.77 37.41 57.90
CA PRO A 266 76.72 37.51 56.79
C PRO A 266 76.31 38.66 55.84
N ALA A 267 77.27 39.16 55.06
CA ALA A 267 76.93 40.07 53.97
C ALA A 267 76.09 39.30 52.92
N PRO A 268 75.02 39.89 52.34
CA PRO A 268 74.21 39.21 51.32
C PRO A 268 75.02 38.63 50.15
N GLU A 269 76.10 39.31 49.78
CA GLU A 269 77.06 38.88 48.77
C GLU A 269 77.70 37.51 49.07
N ASP A 270 77.77 37.11 50.34
CA ASP A 270 78.31 35.84 50.80
C ASP A 270 77.26 34.69 50.73
N THR A 271 75.99 34.95 50.35
CA THR A 271 74.87 33.97 50.39
C THR A 271 74.06 33.79 49.08
N ASN A 272 74.47 34.40 47.96
CA ASN A 272 73.75 34.38 46.66
C ASN A 272 73.42 32.99 46.07
N GLN A 273 74.13 31.91 46.46
CA GLN A 273 73.86 30.54 45.97
C GLN A 273 72.48 30.00 46.42
N LEU A 274 72.03 30.36 47.63
CA LEU A 274 70.74 29.91 48.18
C LEU A 274 69.53 30.45 47.41
N ILE A 275 69.66 31.62 46.76
CA ILE A 275 68.59 32.23 45.97
C ILE A 275 68.41 31.49 44.64
N VAL A 276 69.53 31.11 44.00
CA VAL A 276 69.52 30.36 42.73
C VAL A 276 68.91 28.96 42.89
N ASP A 277 69.26 28.25 43.96
CA ASP A 277 68.76 26.89 44.22
C ASP A 277 67.25 26.87 44.53
N ASN A 278 66.74 27.91 45.19
CA ASN A 278 65.30 28.07 45.45
C ASN A 278 64.51 28.36 44.16
N ILE A 279 65.04 29.20 43.27
CA ILE A 279 64.42 29.46 41.95
C ILE A 279 64.34 28.16 41.15
N LYS A 280 65.45 27.39 41.10
CA LYS A 280 65.48 26.09 40.40
C LYS A 280 64.44 25.11 40.97
N THR A 281 64.35 25.01 42.30
CA THR A 281 63.38 24.13 42.97
C THR A 281 61.93 24.51 42.64
N VAL A 282 61.63 25.80 42.55
CA VAL A 282 60.29 26.29 42.16
C VAL A 282 60.01 25.96 40.69
N THR A 283 60.96 26.20 39.78
CA THR A 283 60.82 25.84 38.37
C THR A 283 60.58 24.34 38.17
N ASP A 284 61.30 23.46 38.87
CA ASP A 284 61.13 22.01 38.79
C ASP A 284 59.73 21.57 39.28
N LYS A 285 59.22 22.22 40.34
CA LYS A 285 57.85 21.99 40.84
C LYS A 285 56.79 22.45 39.84
N ILE A 286 56.97 23.60 39.18
CA ILE A 286 56.04 24.10 38.15
C ILE A 286 55.98 23.11 36.98
N THR A 287 57.13 22.67 36.47
CA THR A 287 57.20 21.67 35.39
C THR A 287 56.52 20.35 35.76
N THR A 288 56.66 19.93 37.03
CA THR A 288 55.98 18.72 37.54
C THR A 288 54.46 18.89 37.62
N VAL A 289 53.98 20.09 37.95
CA VAL A 289 52.55 20.40 37.95
C VAL A 289 52.01 20.45 36.53
N GLU A 290 52.71 21.09 35.58
CA GLU A 290 52.30 21.16 34.17
C GLU A 290 52.18 19.77 33.53
N SER A 291 53.13 18.87 33.83
CA SER A 291 53.08 17.49 33.33
C SER A 291 51.91 16.70 33.93
N LYS A 292 51.64 16.84 35.24
CA LYS A 292 50.44 16.23 35.87
C LYS A 292 49.14 16.77 35.29
N PHE A 293 49.07 18.08 35.05
CA PHE A 293 47.90 18.71 34.46
C PHE A 293 47.66 18.23 33.02
N THR A 294 48.74 18.07 32.26
CA THR A 294 48.69 17.50 30.91
C THR A 294 48.20 16.05 30.92
N GLN A 295 48.67 15.25 31.88
CA GLN A 295 48.26 13.86 32.04
C GLN A 295 46.78 13.73 32.43
N GLU A 296 46.32 14.53 33.40
CA GLU A 296 44.90 14.59 33.80
C GLU A 296 44.02 15.07 32.63
N ASN A 297 44.43 16.09 31.88
CA ASN A 297 43.70 16.58 30.71
C ASN A 297 43.55 15.52 29.61
N ASN A 298 44.60 14.72 29.38
CA ASN A 298 44.55 13.61 28.44
C ASN A 298 43.62 12.49 28.93
N SER A 299 43.62 12.18 30.23
CA SER A 299 42.70 11.21 30.84
C SER A 299 41.24 11.66 30.72
N ILE A 300 40.98 12.94 31.00
CA ILE A 300 39.66 13.56 30.83
C ILE A 300 39.20 13.49 29.37
N LYS A 301 40.08 13.81 28.41
CA LYS A 301 39.76 13.67 26.97
C LYS A 301 39.38 12.24 26.59
N ALA A 302 40.10 11.24 27.10
CA ALA A 302 39.78 9.83 26.86
C ALA A 302 38.40 9.47 27.45
N SER A 303 38.14 9.85 28.71
CA SER A 303 36.82 9.61 29.34
C SER A 303 35.68 10.31 28.59
N VAL A 304 35.91 11.50 28.03
CA VAL A 304 34.91 12.21 27.19
C VAL A 304 34.67 11.47 25.86
N GLN A 305 35.69 10.88 25.25
CA GLN A 305 35.52 10.04 24.05
C GLN A 305 34.73 8.76 24.35
N ASP A 306 35.00 8.11 25.49
CA ASP A 306 34.26 6.92 25.92
C ASP A 306 32.79 7.24 26.21
N LEU A 307 32.53 8.39 26.86
CA LEU A 307 31.17 8.91 27.07
C LEU A 307 30.47 9.15 25.73
N ASN A 308 31.11 9.81 24.77
CA ASN A 308 30.53 10.03 23.44
C ASN A 308 30.19 8.70 22.73
N SER A 309 31.08 7.71 22.80
CA SER A 309 30.85 6.38 22.22
C SER A 309 29.68 5.66 22.89
N THR A 310 29.57 5.78 24.21
CA THR A 310 28.44 5.25 24.99
C THR A 310 27.13 5.95 24.61
N THR A 311 27.14 7.27 24.46
CA THR A 311 25.99 8.05 23.99
C THR A 311 25.55 7.61 22.60
N GLN A 312 26.48 7.39 21.66
CA GLN A 312 26.15 6.90 20.32
C GLN A 312 25.49 5.51 20.35
N SER A 313 26.00 4.60 21.20
CA SER A 313 25.39 3.28 21.42
C SER A 313 23.97 3.40 22.00
N ILE A 314 23.78 4.25 23.01
CA ILE A 314 22.46 4.51 23.60
C ILE A 314 21.51 5.06 22.54
N THR A 315 21.91 6.06 21.74
CA THR A 315 21.09 6.61 20.66
C THR A 315 20.68 5.56 19.63
N THR A 316 21.60 4.66 19.29
CA THR A 316 21.32 3.54 18.37
C THR A 316 20.34 2.55 18.99
N ASN A 317 20.53 2.18 20.25
CA ASN A 317 19.64 1.27 20.97
C ASN A 317 18.24 1.86 21.11
N VAL A 318 18.11 3.14 21.48
CA VAL A 318 16.82 3.86 21.53
C VAL A 318 16.14 3.83 20.17
N SER A 319 16.87 4.10 19.08
CA SER A 319 16.32 4.05 17.72
C SER A 319 15.81 2.64 17.35
N ASN A 320 16.56 1.60 17.72
CA ASN A 320 16.16 0.21 17.52
C ASN A 320 14.92 -0.17 18.35
N ILE A 321 14.88 0.21 19.63
CA ILE A 321 13.73 0.03 20.51
C ILE A 321 12.50 0.71 19.90
N ASN A 322 12.65 1.93 19.39
CA ASN A 322 11.56 2.69 18.81
C ASN A 322 10.98 2.00 17.56
N ARG A 323 11.85 1.44 16.71
CA ARG A 323 11.47 0.66 15.53
C ARG A 323 10.79 -0.65 15.88
N ASP A 324 11.28 -1.36 16.88
CA ASP A 324 10.70 -2.62 17.35
C ASP A 324 9.33 -2.40 18.02
N LEU A 325 9.22 -1.36 18.85
CA LEU A 325 7.96 -0.95 19.48
C LEU A 325 6.91 -0.58 18.43
N THR A 326 7.28 0.22 17.44
CA THR A 326 6.41 0.60 16.31
C THR A 326 5.93 -0.64 15.56
N SER A 327 6.83 -1.60 15.29
CA SER A 327 6.48 -2.84 14.59
C SER A 327 5.51 -3.71 15.41
N LYS A 328 5.76 -3.87 16.72
CA LYS A 328 4.86 -4.62 17.63
C LYS A 328 3.49 -3.95 17.77
N ILE A 329 3.44 -2.63 17.89
CA ILE A 329 2.18 -1.87 17.92
C ILE A 329 1.38 -2.12 16.63
N ASN A 330 2.02 -2.02 15.47
CA ASN A 330 1.35 -2.24 14.19
C ASN A 330 0.85 -3.69 14.03
N SER A 331 1.66 -4.67 14.46
CA SER A 331 1.26 -6.08 14.47
C SER A 331 0.02 -6.31 15.35
N ASN A 332 0.05 -5.81 16.59
CA ASN A 332 -1.07 -5.94 17.52
C ASN A 332 -2.31 -5.19 17.04
N LEU A 333 -2.15 -4.01 16.43
CA LEU A 333 -3.24 -3.25 15.84
C LEU A 333 -3.90 -4.03 14.69
N ASN A 334 -3.10 -4.68 13.84
CA ASN A 334 -3.62 -5.51 12.75
C ASN A 334 -4.34 -6.75 13.28
N ALA A 335 -3.79 -7.42 14.29
CA ALA A 335 -4.45 -8.55 14.95
C ALA A 335 -5.79 -8.14 15.57
N ALA A 336 -5.83 -7.00 16.26
CA ALA A 336 -7.06 -6.46 16.85
C ALA A 336 -8.10 -6.09 15.78
N LYS A 337 -7.69 -5.50 14.65
CA LYS A 337 -8.56 -5.22 13.50
C LYS A 337 -9.13 -6.50 12.88
N SER A 338 -8.30 -7.53 12.72
CA SER A 338 -8.75 -8.84 12.24
C SER A 338 -9.78 -9.45 13.18
N PHE A 339 -9.48 -9.48 14.48
CA PHE A 339 -10.40 -10.02 15.49
C PHE A 339 -11.73 -9.25 15.54
N ALA A 340 -11.69 -7.92 15.46
CA ALA A 340 -12.91 -7.11 15.38
C ALA A 340 -13.73 -7.40 14.11
N THR A 341 -13.05 -7.61 12.99
CA THR A 341 -13.67 -8.01 11.71
C THR A 341 -14.30 -9.39 11.81
N ASP A 342 -13.62 -10.35 12.42
CA ASP A 342 -14.13 -11.71 12.63
C ASP A 342 -15.35 -11.70 13.56
N ILE A 343 -15.32 -10.94 14.66
CA ILE A 343 -16.49 -10.77 15.54
C ILE A 343 -17.65 -10.14 14.77
N ALA A 344 -17.41 -9.06 14.03
CA ALA A 344 -18.46 -8.38 13.27
C ALA A 344 -19.08 -9.31 12.22
N THR A 345 -18.24 -10.06 11.50
CA THR A 345 -18.65 -11.03 10.49
C THR A 345 -19.43 -12.18 11.10
N ASN A 346 -18.93 -12.77 12.19
CA ASN A 346 -19.60 -13.86 12.88
C ASN A 346 -20.94 -13.42 13.46
N LYS A 347 -21.01 -12.24 14.09
CA LYS A 347 -22.27 -11.72 14.62
C LYS A 347 -23.27 -11.40 13.51
N ALA A 348 -22.83 -10.81 12.41
CA ALA A 348 -23.67 -10.58 11.24
C ALA A 348 -24.19 -11.90 10.64
N ASN A 349 -23.34 -12.93 10.55
CA ASN A 349 -23.72 -14.25 10.06
C ASN A 349 -24.71 -14.94 11.01
N THR A 350 -24.49 -14.88 12.33
CA THR A 350 -25.42 -15.42 13.34
C THR A 350 -26.77 -14.72 13.25
N THR A 351 -26.79 -13.38 13.23
CA THR A 351 -28.05 -12.61 13.11
C THR A 351 -28.75 -12.88 11.78
N LYS A 352 -28.01 -13.03 10.68
CA LYS A 352 -28.57 -13.42 9.38
C LYS A 352 -29.19 -14.83 9.45
N GLN A 353 -28.52 -15.79 10.09
CA GLN A 353 -29.03 -17.14 10.25
C GLN A 353 -30.26 -17.20 11.16
N GLU A 354 -30.26 -16.45 12.28
CA GLU A 354 -31.41 -16.30 13.16
C GLU A 354 -32.61 -15.69 12.42
N ALA A 355 -32.38 -14.65 11.60
CA ALA A 355 -33.41 -14.05 10.77
C ALA A 355 -33.97 -15.02 9.73
N ILE A 356 -33.11 -15.81 9.06
CA ILE A 356 -33.52 -16.86 8.13
C ILE A 356 -34.33 -17.94 8.84
N ASN A 357 -33.87 -18.41 10.00
CA ASN A 357 -34.57 -19.44 10.78
C ASN A 357 -35.95 -18.94 11.24
N SER A 358 -36.04 -17.69 11.69
CA SER A 358 -37.29 -17.06 12.08
C SER A 358 -38.25 -16.89 10.89
N ALA A 359 -37.74 -16.46 9.74
CA ALA A 359 -38.51 -16.36 8.51
C ALA A 359 -39.03 -17.73 8.03
N ASN A 360 -38.20 -18.77 8.07
CA ASN A 360 -38.59 -20.14 7.73
C ASN A 360 -39.65 -20.67 8.70
N SER A 361 -39.46 -20.48 10.00
CA SER A 361 -40.43 -20.89 11.03
C SER A 361 -41.78 -20.16 10.84
N HIS A 362 -41.74 -18.88 10.47
CA HIS A 362 -42.93 -18.11 10.17
C HIS A 362 -43.62 -18.60 8.88
N ALA A 363 -42.85 -18.88 7.83
CA ALA A 363 -43.36 -19.42 6.57
C ALA A 363 -44.00 -20.81 6.77
N ASP A 364 -43.36 -21.71 7.53
CA ASP A 364 -43.88 -23.02 7.89
C ASP A 364 -45.17 -22.89 8.71
N SER A 365 -45.22 -21.95 9.65
CA SER A 365 -46.41 -21.66 10.44
C SER A 365 -47.58 -21.16 9.57
N ILE A 366 -47.31 -20.26 8.62
CA ILE A 366 -48.31 -19.79 7.66
C ILE A 366 -48.78 -20.94 6.76
N ALA A 367 -47.85 -21.75 6.24
CA ALA A 367 -48.17 -22.89 5.38
C ALA A 367 -49.05 -23.92 6.12
N ALA A 368 -48.69 -24.25 7.37
CA ALA A 368 -49.49 -25.13 8.22
C ALA A 368 -50.87 -24.53 8.53
N SER A 369 -50.95 -23.22 8.83
CA SER A 369 -52.22 -22.53 9.05
C SER A 369 -53.12 -22.56 7.81
N LYS A 370 -52.55 -22.30 6.61
CA LYS A 370 -53.30 -22.31 5.35
C LYS A 370 -53.72 -23.71 4.93
N ALA A 371 -52.87 -24.71 5.16
CA ALA A 371 -53.20 -26.11 4.96
C ALA A 371 -54.35 -26.54 5.89
N ASN A 372 -54.33 -26.12 7.16
CA ASN A 372 -55.41 -26.38 8.11
C ASN A 372 -56.70 -25.65 7.75
N GLU A 373 -56.64 -24.38 7.32
CA GLU A 373 -57.81 -23.65 6.79
C GLU A 373 -58.40 -24.38 5.57
N ALA A 374 -57.57 -24.77 4.61
CA ALA A 374 -58.01 -25.51 3.42
C ALA A 374 -58.62 -26.87 3.78
N LEU A 375 -57.99 -27.61 4.70
CA LEU A 375 -58.51 -28.88 5.20
C LEU A 375 -59.84 -28.71 5.92
N ASN A 376 -59.98 -27.67 6.76
CA ASN A 376 -61.22 -27.39 7.48
C ASN A 376 -62.33 -26.95 6.54
N ASN A 377 -62.03 -26.14 5.52
CA ASN A 377 -62.97 -25.76 4.47
C ASN A 377 -63.41 -26.99 3.65
N ALA A 378 -62.47 -27.87 3.27
CA ALA A 378 -62.76 -29.11 2.56
C ALA A 378 -63.60 -30.08 3.41
N LYS A 379 -63.29 -30.22 4.70
CA LYS A 379 -64.11 -30.97 5.67
C LYS A 379 -65.50 -30.36 5.81
N GLY A 380 -65.62 -29.04 5.92
CA GLY A 380 -66.89 -28.34 6.02
C GLY A 380 -67.78 -28.54 4.79
N TYR A 381 -67.21 -28.42 3.59
CA TYR A 381 -67.88 -28.72 2.33
C TYR A 381 -68.30 -30.20 2.26
N THR A 382 -67.37 -31.12 2.54
CA THR A 382 -67.64 -32.56 2.52
C THR A 382 -68.73 -32.95 3.53
N ASN A 383 -68.71 -32.41 4.75
CA ASN A 383 -69.77 -32.63 5.73
C ASN A 383 -71.12 -32.08 5.26
N THR A 384 -71.12 -30.93 4.58
CA THR A 384 -72.35 -30.36 4.01
C THR A 384 -72.92 -31.28 2.94
N GLU A 385 -72.10 -31.77 2.02
CA GLU A 385 -72.50 -32.74 1.00
C GLU A 385 -72.94 -34.08 1.61
N ILE A 386 -72.22 -34.60 2.60
CA ILE A 386 -72.61 -35.80 3.35
C ILE A 386 -73.97 -35.60 4.02
N ASN A 387 -74.23 -34.43 4.63
CA ASN A 387 -75.52 -34.13 5.23
C ASN A 387 -76.64 -34.09 4.18
N VAL A 388 -76.40 -33.47 3.02
CA VAL A 388 -77.37 -33.46 1.90
C VAL A 388 -77.65 -34.89 1.42
N VAL A 389 -76.62 -35.71 1.25
CA VAL A 389 -76.75 -37.12 0.87
C VAL A 389 -77.47 -37.91 1.95
N ASN A 390 -77.12 -37.75 3.22
CA ASN A 390 -77.79 -38.41 4.35
C ASN A 390 -79.26 -38.02 4.44
N THR A 391 -79.64 -36.77 4.19
CA THR A 391 -81.05 -36.36 4.11
C THR A 391 -81.75 -37.04 2.94
N LYS A 392 -81.10 -37.13 1.76
CA LYS A 392 -81.65 -37.86 0.62
C LYS A 392 -81.80 -39.36 0.91
N VAL A 393 -80.81 -39.97 1.55
CA VAL A 393 -80.81 -41.38 1.96
C VAL A 393 -81.91 -41.63 2.99
N HIS A 394 -82.04 -40.83 4.04
CA HIS A 394 -83.15 -40.95 5.00
C HIS A 394 -84.52 -40.80 4.32
N ASN A 395 -84.67 -39.90 3.36
CA ASN A 395 -85.91 -39.78 2.59
C ASN A 395 -86.16 -41.02 1.73
N VAL A 396 -85.13 -41.60 1.13
CA VAL A 396 -85.22 -42.85 0.37
C VAL A 396 -85.50 -44.04 1.28
N GLU A 397 -84.85 -44.15 2.44
CA GLU A 397 -85.11 -45.18 3.46
C GLU A 397 -86.54 -45.09 3.96
N SER A 398 -87.04 -43.88 4.24
CA SER A 398 -88.43 -43.67 4.61
C SER A 398 -89.39 -44.07 3.49
N ASN A 399 -89.09 -43.71 2.23
CA ASN A 399 -89.89 -44.14 1.07
C ASN A 399 -89.83 -45.66 0.85
N ILE A 400 -88.67 -46.28 1.07
CA ILE A 400 -88.47 -47.74 1.02
C ILE A 400 -89.26 -48.40 2.13
N ASP A 401 -89.23 -47.89 3.38
CA ASP A 401 -90.02 -48.44 4.49
C ASP A 401 -91.53 -48.27 4.25
N ILE A 402 -91.97 -47.16 3.66
CA ILE A 402 -93.36 -46.97 3.20
C ILE A 402 -93.72 -48.00 2.13
N LEU A 403 -92.82 -48.26 1.17
CA LEU A 403 -93.02 -49.25 0.11
C LEU A 403 -93.01 -50.68 0.66
N LYS A 404 -92.11 -50.98 1.61
CA LYS A 404 -91.94 -52.26 2.29
C LYS A 404 -93.17 -52.58 3.14
N ASN A 405 -93.72 -51.59 3.85
CA ASN A 405 -94.99 -51.72 4.57
C ASN A 405 -96.19 -51.83 3.62
N LYS A 406 -96.19 -51.16 2.47
CA LYS A 406 -97.23 -51.35 1.42
C LYS A 406 -97.16 -52.72 0.73
N ILE A 407 -95.98 -53.30 0.60
CA ILE A 407 -95.76 -54.64 0.01
C ILE A 407 -96.09 -55.74 1.02
N ALA A 408 -95.69 -55.58 2.28
CA ALA A 408 -95.99 -56.52 3.37
C ALA A 408 -97.50 -56.65 3.66
N LEU A 409 -98.32 -55.68 3.24
CA LEU A 409 -99.79 -55.71 3.36
C LEU A 409 -100.53 -56.24 2.11
N LYS A 410 -99.83 -56.67 1.04
CA LYS A 410 -100.48 -57.11 -0.21
C LYS A 410 -100.12 -58.52 -0.70
N VAL A 411 -99.20 -59.23 -0.05
CA VAL A 411 -98.83 -60.63 -0.38
C VAL A 411 -98.35 -61.34 0.88
N GLU A 412 -99.13 -62.28 1.41
CA GLU A 412 -98.60 -63.29 2.34
C GLU A 412 -98.11 -64.52 1.55
N GLN A 413 -97.03 -65.15 2.02
CA GLN A 413 -96.45 -66.38 1.43
C GLN A 413 -97.48 -67.52 1.29
N SER A 414 -98.58 -67.47 2.05
CA SER A 414 -99.71 -68.41 2.01
C SER A 414 -100.54 -68.36 0.72
N ASP A 415 -100.57 -67.23 0.01
CA ASP A 415 -101.35 -67.06 -1.23
C ASP A 415 -100.57 -67.52 -2.48
N ILE A 416 -99.24 -67.49 -2.41
CA ILE A 416 -98.36 -67.97 -3.49
C ILE A 416 -98.32 -69.51 -3.53
N ASP A 417 -98.26 -70.17 -2.37
CA ASP A 417 -98.16 -71.63 -2.28
C ASP A 417 -99.47 -72.36 -2.64
N LYS A 418 -100.63 -71.73 -2.41
CA LYS A 418 -101.94 -72.22 -2.90
C LYS A 418 -102.04 -72.16 -4.43
N THR A 419 -101.61 -71.05 -5.03
CA THR A 419 -101.73 -70.82 -6.48
C THR A 419 -100.83 -71.75 -7.30
N LYS A 420 -99.64 -72.07 -6.78
CA LYS A 420 -98.69 -73.01 -7.42
C LYS A 420 -99.20 -74.45 -7.46
N THR A 421 -99.92 -74.88 -6.43
CA THR A 421 -100.43 -76.26 -6.30
C THR A 421 -101.66 -76.50 -7.20
N GLU A 422 -102.52 -75.51 -7.39
CA GLU A 422 -103.68 -75.62 -8.29
C GLU A 422 -103.32 -75.60 -9.78
N LEU A 423 -102.28 -74.86 -10.17
CA LEU A 423 -101.91 -74.72 -11.58
C LEU A 423 -101.31 -76.01 -12.16
N ILE A 424 -100.53 -76.74 -11.36
CA ILE A 424 -99.91 -78.02 -11.76
C ILE A 424 -100.98 -79.10 -11.99
N ASN A 425 -102.04 -79.15 -11.18
CA ASN A 425 -103.11 -80.13 -11.32
C ASN A 425 -104.09 -79.84 -12.47
N LYS A 426 -104.27 -78.58 -12.86
CA LYS A 426 -105.15 -78.20 -13.99
C LYS A 426 -104.52 -78.49 -15.36
N ILE A 427 -103.19 -78.46 -15.48
CA ILE A 427 -102.49 -78.69 -16.75
C ILE A 427 -102.60 -80.15 -17.22
N ASN A 428 -102.51 -81.13 -16.32
CA ASN A 428 -102.56 -82.56 -16.70
C ASN A 428 -103.97 -83.09 -17.06
N VAL A 429 -105.04 -82.36 -16.73
CA VAL A 429 -106.43 -82.76 -17.02
C VAL A 429 -106.92 -82.20 -18.37
N VAL A 430 -106.35 -81.07 -18.82
CA VAL A 430 -106.81 -80.34 -20.02
C VAL A 430 -106.35 -81.00 -21.33
N ASP A 431 -105.17 -81.63 -21.37
CA ASP A 431 -104.62 -82.23 -22.61
C ASP A 431 -105.36 -83.49 -23.09
N ASN A 432 -106.01 -84.26 -22.20
CA ASN A 432 -106.74 -85.48 -22.57
C ASN A 432 -108.27 -85.31 -22.72
N LEU A 433 -108.87 -84.21 -22.24
CA LEU A 433 -110.28 -83.90 -22.47
C LEU A 433 -110.54 -83.08 -23.75
N ALA A 434 -109.53 -82.35 -24.25
CA ALA A 434 -109.70 -81.39 -25.35
C ALA A 434 -110.04 -82.02 -26.71
N ASN A 435 -109.65 -83.27 -26.98
CA ASN A 435 -109.81 -83.88 -28.30
C ASN A 435 -111.15 -84.60 -28.55
N ASN A 436 -111.90 -85.01 -27.53
CA ASN A 436 -113.26 -85.55 -27.68
C ASN A 436 -114.38 -84.55 -27.30
N ALA A 437 -114.03 -83.44 -26.63
CA ALA A 437 -114.98 -82.37 -26.30
C ALA A 437 -115.25 -81.40 -27.47
N LYS A 438 -114.35 -81.31 -28.46
CA LYS A 438 -114.46 -80.37 -29.59
C LYS A 438 -115.65 -80.65 -30.52
N ASP A 439 -115.96 -81.93 -30.76
CA ASP A 439 -117.08 -82.35 -31.61
C ASP A 439 -118.43 -82.41 -30.88
N LEU A 440 -118.43 -82.39 -29.53
CA LEU A 440 -119.65 -82.36 -28.70
C LEU A 440 -120.01 -80.93 -28.23
N ALA A 441 -119.02 -80.07 -27.94
CA ALA A 441 -119.23 -78.68 -27.54
C ALA A 441 -119.77 -77.81 -28.69
N SER A 442 -119.36 -78.10 -29.93
CA SER A 442 -119.88 -77.42 -31.13
C SER A 442 -121.36 -77.73 -31.42
N ALA A 443 -121.93 -78.78 -30.81
CA ALA A 443 -123.31 -79.21 -31.02
C ALA A 443 -124.28 -78.78 -29.88
N MET A 444 -123.78 -78.25 -28.75
CA MET A 444 -124.62 -77.94 -27.57
C MET A 444 -124.38 -76.58 -26.89
N SER A 445 -123.33 -75.82 -27.22
CA SER A 445 -123.00 -74.55 -26.54
C SER A 445 -123.53 -73.28 -27.22
N LEU A 446 -123.94 -73.33 -28.49
CA LEU A 446 -124.26 -72.14 -29.28
C LEU A 446 -125.65 -72.17 -29.94
N GLY A 447 -126.37 -73.28 -29.84
CA GLY A 447 -127.70 -73.40 -30.44
C GLY A 447 -128.83 -72.97 -29.53
N LYS A 448 -129.80 -72.25 -30.09
CA LYS A 448 -131.05 -71.87 -29.44
C LYS A 448 -131.85 -73.12 -29.03
N MET A 449 -132.14 -73.26 -27.74
CA MET A 449 -132.99 -74.34 -27.23
C MET A 449 -134.44 -74.09 -27.65
N LEU A 450 -135.02 -74.98 -28.46
CA LEU A 450 -136.39 -74.82 -28.97
C LEU A 450 -137.46 -75.15 -27.92
N PHE A 451 -137.14 -76.04 -26.98
CA PHE A 451 -138.05 -76.48 -25.93
C PHE A 451 -137.40 -76.30 -24.55
N SER A 452 -137.73 -75.17 -23.92
CA SER A 452 -136.97 -74.58 -22.80
C SER A 452 -137.21 -75.19 -21.42
N ASP A 453 -138.08 -76.21 -21.29
CA ASP A 453 -138.30 -76.94 -20.03
C ASP A 453 -137.79 -78.39 -20.13
N PRO A 454 -136.50 -78.61 -20.43
CA PRO A 454 -136.01 -79.90 -20.87
C PRO A 454 -136.05 -80.97 -19.78
N THR A 455 -136.01 -80.61 -18.50
CA THR A 455 -136.12 -81.52 -17.36
C THR A 455 -137.55 -81.75 -16.90
N PHE A 456 -138.53 -81.21 -17.63
CA PHE A 456 -139.96 -81.32 -17.32
C PHE A 456 -140.32 -80.74 -15.95
N LYS A 457 -139.69 -79.64 -15.54
CA LYS A 457 -139.88 -79.05 -14.20
C LYS A 457 -141.24 -78.38 -14.06
N ASN A 458 -141.70 -77.73 -15.13
CA ASN A 458 -142.95 -76.97 -15.14
C ASN A 458 -144.05 -77.63 -15.98
N SER A 459 -143.69 -78.44 -16.97
CA SER A 459 -144.59 -79.01 -17.99
C SER A 459 -144.02 -80.32 -18.57
N SER A 460 -144.71 -80.92 -19.57
CA SER A 460 -144.16 -82.04 -20.36
C SER A 460 -143.24 -81.59 -21.52
N ASN A 461 -142.81 -80.32 -21.54
CA ASN A 461 -141.96 -79.73 -22.59
C ASN A 461 -142.48 -79.94 -24.03
N ASN A 462 -143.79 -79.87 -24.23
CA ASN A 462 -144.47 -80.16 -25.50
C ASN A 462 -144.28 -81.59 -26.05
N ILE A 463 -143.86 -82.54 -25.22
CA ILE A 463 -143.86 -83.96 -25.60
C ILE A 463 -145.27 -84.46 -25.86
N LYS A 464 -145.46 -85.13 -27.00
CA LYS A 464 -146.71 -85.76 -27.42
C LYS A 464 -146.52 -87.25 -27.65
N THR A 465 -147.58 -88.04 -27.43
CA THR A 465 -147.59 -89.49 -27.70
C THR A 465 -147.38 -89.78 -29.19
N TYR A 466 -146.44 -90.66 -29.52
CA TYR A 466 -146.20 -91.14 -30.88
C TYR A 466 -146.78 -92.54 -31.08
N ASN A 467 -147.96 -92.60 -31.71
CA ASN A 467 -148.60 -93.83 -32.16
C ASN A 467 -149.51 -93.56 -33.36
N ASN A 468 -149.04 -93.92 -34.55
CA ASN A 468 -149.74 -93.75 -35.82
C ASN A 468 -151.01 -94.63 -35.92
N ASN A 469 -151.15 -95.69 -35.13
CA ASN A 469 -152.36 -96.52 -35.13
C ASN A 469 -153.55 -95.82 -34.45
N GLY A 470 -153.32 -94.78 -33.63
CA GLY A 470 -154.38 -94.02 -32.97
C GLY A 470 -155.27 -94.82 -32.00
N ASN A 471 -154.89 -96.04 -31.64
CA ASN A 471 -155.71 -97.01 -30.89
C ASN A 471 -155.59 -96.90 -29.35
N GLY A 472 -154.90 -95.87 -28.84
CA GLY A 472 -154.77 -95.60 -27.40
C GLY A 472 -153.83 -96.52 -26.62
N THR A 473 -153.09 -97.43 -27.28
CA THR A 473 -152.21 -98.41 -26.63
C THR A 473 -150.86 -97.86 -26.16
N VAL A 474 -150.51 -96.63 -26.55
CA VAL A 474 -149.30 -95.92 -26.12
C VAL A 474 -149.73 -94.66 -25.37
N THR A 475 -149.14 -94.41 -24.22
CA THR A 475 -149.37 -93.19 -23.44
C THR A 475 -148.04 -92.54 -23.06
N THR A 476 -148.01 -91.20 -23.07
CA THR A 476 -146.92 -90.40 -22.52
C THR A 476 -147.47 -89.54 -21.38
N SER A 477 -147.06 -89.82 -20.15
CA SER A 477 -147.59 -89.18 -18.94
C SER A 477 -146.48 -88.56 -18.13
N ARG A 478 -146.65 -87.31 -17.69
CA ARG A 478 -145.76 -86.70 -16.70
C ARG A 478 -146.12 -87.21 -15.32
N ILE A 479 -145.21 -87.97 -14.73
CA ILE A 479 -145.37 -88.61 -13.42
C ILE A 479 -144.35 -88.04 -12.43
N SER A 480 -144.57 -88.29 -11.14
CA SER A 480 -143.52 -88.06 -10.13
C SER A 480 -142.28 -88.86 -10.50
N LYS A 481 -141.09 -88.26 -10.32
CA LYS A 481 -139.83 -88.89 -10.70
C LYS A 481 -139.69 -90.28 -10.07
N ILE A 482 -139.17 -91.22 -10.83
CA ILE A 482 -138.81 -92.55 -10.33
C ILE A 482 -137.42 -92.50 -9.68
N ASN A 483 -137.11 -93.49 -8.83
CA ASN A 483 -135.83 -93.58 -8.14
C ASN A 483 -134.65 -93.57 -9.15
N GLY A 484 -133.66 -92.71 -8.89
CA GLY A 484 -132.46 -92.54 -9.71
C GLY A 484 -132.57 -91.59 -10.91
N CYS A 485 -133.70 -90.88 -11.11
CA CYS A 485 -133.86 -89.88 -12.18
C CYS A 485 -132.77 -88.77 -12.08
N PRO A 486 -131.92 -88.56 -13.10
CA PRO A 486 -130.69 -87.75 -13.01
C PRO A 486 -130.91 -86.24 -13.18
N THR A 487 -132.07 -85.71 -12.78
CA THR A 487 -132.40 -84.28 -12.87
C THR A 487 -132.96 -83.77 -11.54
N ASP A 488 -132.87 -82.45 -11.29
CA ASP A 488 -133.43 -81.80 -10.10
C ASP A 488 -134.97 -81.69 -10.14
N SER A 489 -135.56 -81.94 -11.31
CA SER A 489 -137.01 -81.98 -11.50
C SER A 489 -137.62 -83.08 -10.64
N GLN A 490 -138.74 -82.77 -9.98
CA GLN A 490 -139.53 -83.74 -9.21
C GLN A 490 -140.38 -84.66 -10.10
N TYR A 491 -140.30 -84.50 -11.42
CA TYR A 491 -141.14 -85.20 -12.39
C TYR A 491 -140.29 -85.82 -13.51
N CYS A 492 -140.79 -86.89 -14.11
CA CYS A 492 -140.26 -87.47 -15.35
C CYS A 492 -141.42 -87.83 -16.29
N ILE A 493 -141.12 -88.10 -17.55
CA ILE A 493 -142.14 -88.59 -18.50
C ILE A 493 -142.07 -90.11 -18.51
N GLU A 494 -143.17 -90.76 -18.16
CA GLU A 494 -143.37 -92.18 -18.43
C GLU A 494 -143.96 -92.35 -19.83
N VAL A 495 -143.35 -93.23 -20.62
CA VAL A 495 -143.86 -93.69 -21.90
C VAL A 495 -144.21 -95.17 -21.74
N LYS A 496 -145.49 -95.51 -21.90
CA LYS A 496 -146.03 -96.84 -21.63
C LYS A 496 -146.79 -97.37 -22.85
N THR A 497 -146.44 -98.58 -23.27
CA THR A 497 -147.08 -99.29 -24.38
C THR A 497 -147.66 -100.62 -23.89
N VAL A 498 -148.98 -100.80 -24.03
CA VAL A 498 -149.75 -101.95 -23.52
C VAL A 498 -150.31 -102.85 -24.64
N GLY A 499 -149.97 -102.60 -25.90
CA GLY A 499 -150.48 -103.35 -27.05
C GLY A 499 -149.84 -102.91 -28.37
N SER A 500 -150.43 -103.31 -29.50
CA SER A 500 -149.92 -102.96 -30.84
C SER A 500 -149.86 -101.44 -31.06
N ALA A 501 -148.75 -100.95 -31.59
CA ALA A 501 -148.49 -99.55 -31.93
C ALA A 501 -147.80 -99.45 -33.29
N SER A 502 -147.65 -98.23 -33.81
CA SER A 502 -146.87 -97.97 -35.03
C SER A 502 -146.25 -96.57 -34.98
N PRO A 503 -144.99 -96.38 -35.39
CA PRO A 503 -144.02 -97.41 -35.74
C PRO A 503 -143.60 -98.23 -34.51
N ASN A 504 -143.35 -99.53 -34.71
CA ASN A 504 -142.89 -100.46 -33.68
C ASN A 504 -143.75 -100.41 -32.41
N TYR A 505 -143.18 -100.13 -31.24
CA TYR A 505 -143.93 -100.04 -29.98
C TYR A 505 -144.37 -98.62 -29.64
N GLY A 506 -144.28 -97.69 -30.60
CA GLY A 506 -144.56 -96.28 -30.39
C GLY A 506 -143.63 -95.62 -29.38
N GLY A 507 -143.90 -94.36 -29.09
CA GLY A 507 -143.10 -93.59 -28.14
C GLY A 507 -143.59 -92.16 -27.99
N PHE A 508 -142.71 -91.20 -28.24
CA PHE A 508 -143.02 -89.78 -28.09
C PHE A 508 -142.40 -88.92 -29.20
N TYR A 509 -142.88 -87.69 -29.37
CA TYR A 509 -142.29 -86.75 -30.31
C TYR A 509 -142.39 -85.29 -29.85
N PHE A 510 -141.53 -84.45 -30.42
CA PHE A 510 -141.64 -82.98 -30.32
C PHE A 510 -142.36 -82.38 -31.51
N GLY A 511 -142.04 -82.84 -32.72
CA GLY A 511 -142.69 -82.37 -33.94
C GLY A 511 -142.22 -80.99 -34.40
N ASN A 512 -141.01 -80.56 -34.01
CA ASN A 512 -140.44 -79.31 -34.50
C ASN A 512 -140.36 -79.32 -36.03
N MET A 513 -140.60 -78.15 -36.65
CA MET A 513 -140.61 -78.02 -38.10
C MET A 513 -139.18 -78.02 -38.64
N THR A 514 -138.91 -78.85 -39.65
CA THR A 514 -137.65 -78.77 -40.39
C THR A 514 -137.64 -77.57 -41.34
N ARG A 515 -136.44 -77.08 -41.68
CA ARG A 515 -136.26 -76.01 -42.68
C ARG A 515 -134.92 -76.15 -43.38
N ALA A 516 -134.78 -75.50 -44.53
CA ALA A 516 -133.55 -75.52 -45.32
C ALA A 516 -132.31 -75.22 -44.46
N ASN A 517 -131.30 -76.09 -44.55
CA ASN A 517 -130.00 -75.99 -43.87
C ASN A 517 -130.02 -75.98 -42.34
N ALA A 518 -131.18 -76.13 -41.69
CA ALA A 518 -131.23 -76.16 -40.23
C ALA A 518 -130.56 -77.43 -39.68
N ILE A 519 -129.81 -77.27 -38.60
CA ILE A 519 -129.21 -78.40 -37.89
C ILE A 519 -129.84 -78.47 -36.50
N PHE A 520 -130.42 -79.64 -36.20
CA PHE A 520 -131.06 -79.92 -34.94
C PHE A 520 -130.31 -80.99 -34.18
N VAL A 521 -130.09 -80.74 -32.90
CA VAL A 521 -129.54 -81.73 -31.97
C VAL A 521 -130.62 -82.02 -30.94
N THR A 522 -131.13 -83.25 -30.93
CA THR A 522 -132.07 -83.71 -29.91
C THR A 522 -131.30 -84.44 -28.83
N LYS A 523 -131.41 -83.98 -27.58
CA LYS A 523 -130.82 -84.64 -26.42
C LYS A 523 -131.93 -85.22 -25.57
N ILE A 524 -131.84 -86.50 -25.26
CA ILE A 524 -132.77 -87.25 -24.43
C ILE A 524 -131.97 -87.95 -23.35
N ILE A 525 -132.39 -87.84 -22.09
CA ILE A 525 -131.89 -88.71 -21.01
C ILE A 525 -133.04 -89.63 -20.64
N ALA A 526 -132.87 -90.93 -20.90
CA ALA A 526 -133.93 -91.91 -20.76
C ALA A 526 -133.45 -93.18 -20.06
N LYS A 527 -134.36 -93.82 -19.32
CA LYS A 527 -134.19 -95.16 -18.76
C LYS A 527 -134.94 -96.15 -19.62
N ILE A 528 -134.25 -96.69 -20.62
CA ILE A 528 -134.79 -97.66 -21.58
C ILE A 528 -134.41 -99.06 -21.11
N PRO A 529 -135.37 -100.00 -20.95
CA PRO A 529 -135.09 -101.37 -20.54
C PRO A 529 -134.06 -102.08 -21.44
N VAL A 530 -133.32 -103.02 -20.86
CA VAL A 530 -132.37 -103.87 -21.61
C VAL A 530 -133.11 -104.70 -22.65
N GLY A 531 -132.57 -104.79 -23.86
CA GLY A 531 -133.16 -105.54 -24.98
C GLY A 531 -134.08 -104.71 -25.90
N LEU A 532 -134.32 -103.45 -25.55
CA LEU A 532 -135.02 -102.47 -26.40
C LEU A 532 -134.03 -101.43 -26.95
N ARG A 533 -134.38 -100.81 -28.07
CA ARG A 533 -133.55 -99.75 -28.70
C ARG A 533 -134.42 -98.55 -29.05
N ILE A 534 -133.86 -97.34 -28.96
CA ILE A 534 -134.54 -96.12 -29.38
C ILE A 534 -134.31 -95.84 -30.87
N GLY A 535 -135.39 -95.81 -31.63
CA GLY A 535 -135.40 -95.35 -33.02
C GLY A 535 -135.71 -93.87 -33.10
N TRP A 536 -135.09 -93.19 -34.06
CA TRP A 536 -135.48 -91.84 -34.48
C TRP A 536 -136.22 -91.92 -35.81
N TYR A 537 -137.32 -91.18 -35.90
CA TYR A 537 -138.19 -91.11 -37.06
C TYR A 537 -138.50 -89.64 -37.37
N SER A 538 -138.85 -89.39 -38.62
CA SER A 538 -139.16 -88.06 -39.11
C SER A 538 -140.09 -88.12 -40.30
N ASN A 539 -140.89 -87.06 -40.50
CA ASN A 539 -141.45 -86.76 -41.81
C ASN A 539 -140.34 -86.16 -42.71
N ALA A 540 -140.70 -85.68 -43.91
CA ALA A 540 -139.75 -85.12 -44.86
C ALA A 540 -138.87 -84.02 -44.22
N THR A 541 -137.54 -84.15 -44.34
CA THR A 541 -136.54 -83.24 -43.75
C THR A 541 -135.75 -82.44 -44.78
N GLY A 542 -136.26 -82.37 -46.02
CA GLY A 542 -135.55 -81.83 -47.18
C GLY A 542 -134.69 -82.86 -47.92
N ASN A 543 -134.42 -82.57 -49.20
CA ASN A 543 -133.51 -83.30 -50.07
C ASN A 543 -132.08 -83.20 -49.52
N ASN A 544 -131.29 -84.28 -49.61
CA ASN A 544 -129.91 -84.34 -49.09
C ASN A 544 -129.78 -84.15 -47.56
N GLY A 545 -130.88 -84.23 -46.81
CA GLY A 545 -130.82 -84.28 -45.35
C GLY A 545 -130.09 -85.54 -44.86
N SER A 546 -129.42 -85.45 -43.72
CA SER A 546 -128.73 -86.57 -43.09
C SER A 546 -129.00 -86.61 -41.59
N SER A 547 -129.03 -87.80 -41.01
CA SER A 547 -129.21 -87.99 -39.58
C SER A 547 -128.27 -89.05 -39.02
N LYS A 548 -127.87 -88.89 -37.76
CA LYS A 548 -127.06 -89.87 -37.04
C LYS A 548 -127.25 -89.78 -35.53
N TRP A 549 -127.12 -90.90 -34.85
CA TRP A 549 -126.95 -90.92 -33.40
C TRP A 549 -125.50 -90.59 -33.03
N LEU A 550 -125.32 -89.73 -32.03
CA LEU A 550 -124.02 -89.37 -31.45
C LEU A 550 -123.68 -90.24 -30.22
N THR A 551 -124.67 -90.91 -29.65
CA THR A 551 -124.51 -91.86 -28.54
C THR A 551 -125.13 -93.21 -28.90
N SER A 552 -124.92 -94.23 -28.07
CA SER A 552 -125.49 -95.57 -28.26
C SER A 552 -127.03 -95.53 -28.20
N VAL A 553 -127.70 -96.32 -29.05
CA VAL A 553 -129.19 -96.41 -29.11
C VAL A 553 -129.78 -97.54 -28.27
N ASN A 554 -128.93 -98.40 -27.70
CA ASN A 554 -129.38 -99.59 -26.97
C ASN A 554 -129.79 -99.22 -25.54
N GLY A 555 -130.94 -99.70 -25.10
CA GLY A 555 -131.36 -99.60 -23.71
C GLY A 555 -130.47 -100.42 -22.78
N THR A 556 -130.02 -99.81 -21.69
CA THR A 556 -129.14 -100.44 -20.68
C THR A 556 -129.88 -100.75 -19.37
N GLY A 557 -131.16 -100.38 -19.27
CA GLY A 557 -131.93 -100.40 -18.02
C GLY A 557 -131.52 -99.31 -17.01
N LYS A 558 -130.50 -98.49 -17.33
CA LYS A 558 -130.06 -97.32 -16.55
C LYS A 558 -130.45 -96.04 -17.26
N TRP A 559 -130.31 -94.91 -16.57
CA TRP A 559 -130.47 -93.60 -17.18
C TRP A 559 -129.27 -93.30 -18.06
N GLU A 560 -129.49 -93.27 -19.36
CA GLU A 560 -128.45 -93.00 -20.35
C GLU A 560 -128.83 -91.79 -21.19
N GLU A 561 -127.80 -91.18 -21.78
CA GLU A 561 -127.96 -90.04 -22.68
C GLU A 561 -128.00 -90.52 -24.14
N TYR A 562 -129.09 -90.19 -24.82
CA TYR A 562 -129.38 -90.47 -26.22
C TYR A 562 -129.39 -89.14 -26.99
N ILE A 563 -128.34 -88.90 -27.79
CA ILE A 563 -128.22 -87.68 -28.59
C ILE A 563 -128.35 -88.02 -30.07
N HIS A 564 -129.31 -87.39 -30.72
CA HIS A 564 -129.55 -87.52 -32.15
C HIS A 564 -129.28 -86.20 -32.88
N LEU A 565 -128.47 -86.25 -33.94
CA LEU A 565 -128.18 -85.13 -34.82
C LEU A 565 -128.99 -85.29 -36.12
N LEU A 566 -129.76 -84.26 -36.47
CA LEU A 566 -130.37 -84.09 -37.79
C LEU A 566 -129.74 -82.86 -38.47
N LYS A 567 -129.20 -83.05 -39.67
CA LYS A 567 -128.94 -81.97 -40.62
C LYS A 567 -130.04 -81.98 -41.66
N CYS A 568 -130.88 -80.96 -41.68
CA CYS A 568 -131.93 -80.83 -42.68
C CYS A 568 -131.31 -80.58 -44.05
N GLY A 569 -132.02 -81.01 -45.08
CA GLY A 569 -131.67 -80.75 -46.47
C GLY A 569 -131.57 -79.27 -46.80
N ASP A 570 -130.92 -78.95 -47.91
CA ASP A 570 -130.78 -77.59 -48.42
C ASP A 570 -132.03 -77.11 -49.18
N ALA A 571 -132.85 -78.03 -49.71
CA ALA A 571 -134.11 -77.77 -50.41
C ALA A 571 -135.13 -78.92 -50.24
N GLY A 572 -136.29 -78.87 -50.90
CA GLY A 572 -137.29 -79.96 -50.92
C GLY A 572 -138.45 -79.79 -49.92
N ASN A 573 -139.22 -80.86 -49.70
CA ASN A 573 -140.34 -80.83 -48.75
C ASN A 573 -139.82 -80.92 -47.31
N PHE A 574 -140.25 -79.97 -46.48
CA PHE A 574 -139.95 -79.93 -45.06
C PHE A 574 -141.23 -80.13 -44.25
N SER A 575 -141.13 -80.93 -43.20
CA SER A 575 -142.22 -81.28 -42.32
C SER A 575 -141.71 -81.44 -40.89
N SER A 576 -142.59 -81.86 -39.99
CA SER A 576 -142.24 -82.11 -38.59
C SER A 576 -141.22 -83.25 -38.44
N THR A 577 -140.40 -83.17 -37.41
CA THR A 577 -139.36 -84.15 -37.10
C THR A 577 -139.27 -84.44 -35.60
N SER A 578 -138.23 -85.19 -35.19
CA SER A 578 -137.96 -85.56 -33.80
C SER A 578 -139.07 -86.44 -33.21
N PHE A 579 -139.37 -87.53 -33.90
CA PHE A 579 -140.23 -88.60 -33.41
C PHE A 579 -139.37 -89.77 -32.93
N PHE A 580 -139.72 -90.36 -31.80
CA PHE A 580 -138.95 -91.43 -31.18
C PHE A 580 -139.87 -92.58 -30.79
N ALA A 581 -139.50 -93.80 -31.17
CA ALA A 581 -140.24 -95.02 -30.80
C ALA A 581 -139.25 -96.13 -30.43
N LEU A 582 -139.67 -97.05 -29.56
CA LEU A 582 -138.85 -98.21 -29.21
C LEU A 582 -139.11 -99.40 -30.14
N ASP A 583 -138.07 -100.19 -30.37
CA ASP A 583 -138.12 -101.50 -31.03
C ASP A 583 -137.28 -102.56 -30.28
N GLY A 584 -137.28 -103.81 -30.76
CA GLY A 584 -136.59 -104.94 -30.13
C GLY A 584 -137.48 -105.76 -29.18
N GLY A 585 -136.93 -106.57 -28.28
CA GLY A 585 -137.71 -107.24 -27.23
C GLY A 585 -138.94 -108.09 -27.65
N ILE A 586 -139.84 -108.34 -26.69
CA ILE A 586 -141.09 -109.11 -26.85
C ILE A 586 -142.25 -108.14 -27.09
N THR A 587 -143.20 -108.51 -27.97
CA THR A 587 -144.40 -107.69 -28.28
C THR A 587 -145.19 -107.34 -27.02
N PRO A 588 -145.43 -106.04 -26.74
CA PRO A 588 -146.14 -105.61 -25.53
C PRO A 588 -147.61 -106.04 -25.53
N SER A 589 -148.11 -106.39 -24.35
CA SER A 589 -149.52 -106.70 -24.08
C SER A 589 -149.96 -106.07 -22.75
N THR A 590 -151.26 -106.10 -22.44
CA THR A 590 -151.79 -105.53 -21.20
C THR A 590 -151.18 -106.18 -19.96
N SER A 591 -150.81 -107.47 -20.05
CA SER A 591 -150.16 -108.22 -18.96
C SER A 591 -148.65 -108.01 -18.88
N ASN A 592 -148.00 -107.63 -20.00
CA ASN A 592 -146.56 -107.35 -20.07
C ASN A 592 -146.31 -106.07 -20.87
N PRO A 593 -146.55 -104.88 -20.28
CA PRO A 593 -146.34 -103.61 -20.97
C PRO A 593 -144.87 -103.24 -21.07
N ILE A 594 -144.50 -102.52 -22.12
CA ILE A 594 -143.21 -101.82 -22.20
C ILE A 594 -143.36 -100.48 -21.51
N VAL A 595 -142.52 -100.20 -20.51
CA VAL A 595 -142.49 -98.93 -19.78
C VAL A 595 -141.06 -98.41 -19.75
N TRP A 596 -140.88 -97.15 -20.14
CA TRP A 596 -139.61 -96.44 -20.10
C TRP A 596 -139.84 -94.99 -19.69
N HIS A 597 -138.79 -94.34 -19.18
CA HIS A 597 -138.92 -93.02 -18.59
C HIS A 597 -137.92 -92.03 -19.21
N LEU A 598 -138.32 -90.77 -19.34
CA LEU A 598 -137.47 -89.65 -19.78
C LEU A 598 -137.27 -88.69 -18.60
N ALA A 599 -136.01 -88.42 -18.27
CA ALA A 599 -135.62 -87.44 -17.25
C ALA A 599 -135.36 -86.07 -17.87
N TYR A 600 -134.92 -86.08 -19.13
CA TYR A 600 -134.62 -84.88 -19.91
C TYR A 600 -134.98 -85.14 -21.37
N ALA A 601 -135.60 -84.19 -22.05
CA ALA A 601 -135.61 -84.18 -23.51
C ALA A 601 -135.80 -82.76 -24.06
N THR A 602 -134.99 -82.36 -25.04
CA THR A 602 -135.19 -81.13 -25.82
C THR A 602 -134.47 -81.20 -27.17
N VAL A 603 -134.75 -80.21 -28.01
CA VAL A 603 -134.12 -79.99 -29.32
C VAL A 603 -133.42 -78.64 -29.30
N PHE A 604 -132.14 -78.62 -29.69
CA PHE A 604 -131.37 -77.41 -29.94
C PHE A 604 -131.31 -77.12 -31.44
N ASP A 605 -131.56 -75.87 -31.81
CA ASP A 605 -131.34 -75.33 -33.16
C ASP A 605 -129.99 -74.62 -33.19
N ILE A 606 -128.98 -75.27 -33.78
CA ILE A 606 -127.61 -74.76 -33.75
C ILE A 606 -127.31 -73.76 -34.89
N THR A 607 -128.35 -73.27 -35.58
CA THR A 607 -128.25 -72.30 -36.68
C THR A 607 -128.59 -70.85 -36.26
N GLU A 608 -128.94 -70.59 -34.99
CA GLU A 608 -129.24 -69.24 -34.42
C GLU A 608 -128.47 -69.00 -33.07
N ASN A 609 -127.86 -67.81 -32.84
CA ASN A 609 -127.00 -67.43 -31.67
C ASN A 609 -127.66 -66.42 -30.67
N ASP A 610 -127.13 -66.29 -29.44
CA ASP A 610 -127.63 -65.50 -28.27
C ASP A 610 -126.91 -64.14 -28.00
N GLU A 611 -127.53 -63.20 -27.28
CA GLU A 611 -127.30 -61.73 -27.25
C GLU A 611 -126.16 -61.21 -26.31
N SER A 612 -125.55 -62.08 -25.50
CA SER A 612 -124.53 -61.71 -24.48
C SER A 612 -123.15 -61.33 -25.05
N VAL A 613 -122.91 -61.56 -26.35
CA VAL A 613 -121.68 -61.19 -27.08
C VAL A 613 -121.52 -59.67 -27.25
N ASN A 614 -122.62 -58.91 -27.18
CA ASN A 614 -122.59 -57.45 -27.36
C ASN A 614 -121.98 -56.69 -26.17
N VAL A 615 -122.00 -57.25 -24.96
CA VAL A 615 -121.46 -56.60 -23.75
C VAL A 615 -119.92 -56.55 -23.77
N LEU A 616 -119.27 -57.63 -24.19
CA LEU A 616 -117.80 -57.72 -24.27
C LEU A 616 -117.19 -56.73 -25.29
N LYS A 617 -117.94 -56.37 -26.33
CA LYS A 617 -117.51 -55.41 -27.36
C LYS A 617 -117.35 -53.99 -26.79
N THR A 618 -118.13 -53.63 -25.78
CA THR A 618 -118.15 -52.30 -25.16
C THR A 618 -116.95 -52.07 -24.23
N GLU A 619 -116.59 -53.07 -23.42
CA GLU A 619 -115.43 -52.99 -22.52
C GLU A 619 -114.10 -52.88 -23.29
N MET A 620 -113.99 -53.60 -24.41
CA MET A 620 -112.81 -53.55 -25.28
C MET A 620 -112.62 -52.18 -25.95
N SER A 621 -113.71 -51.46 -26.22
CA SER A 621 -113.66 -50.09 -26.76
C SER A 621 -113.14 -49.07 -25.73
N THR A 622 -113.39 -49.29 -24.44
CA THR A 622 -112.89 -48.44 -23.35
C THR A 622 -111.39 -48.63 -23.13
N ALA A 623 -110.90 -49.88 -23.20
CA ALA A 623 -109.48 -50.18 -23.11
C ALA A 623 -108.68 -49.53 -24.27
N LYS A 624 -109.23 -49.57 -25.50
CA LYS A 624 -108.62 -48.95 -26.68
C LYS A 624 -108.39 -47.45 -26.51
N ASN A 625 -109.34 -46.73 -25.92
CA ASN A 625 -109.21 -45.29 -25.69
C ASN A 625 -108.12 -44.94 -24.66
N LYS A 626 -107.94 -45.77 -23.61
CA LYS A 626 -106.85 -45.56 -22.64
C LYS A 626 -105.48 -45.78 -23.27
N VAL A 627 -105.36 -46.75 -24.18
CA VAL A 627 -104.11 -47.01 -24.93
C VAL A 627 -103.76 -45.82 -25.84
N ALA A 628 -104.73 -45.25 -26.56
CA ALA A 628 -104.50 -44.08 -27.41
C ALA A 628 -103.98 -42.86 -26.63
N THR A 629 -104.47 -42.63 -25.41
CA THR A 629 -103.96 -41.57 -24.53
C THR A 629 -102.51 -41.83 -24.09
N ILE A 630 -102.16 -43.09 -23.83
CA ILE A 630 -100.79 -43.48 -23.48
C ILE A 630 -99.85 -43.24 -24.67
N GLU A 631 -100.26 -43.61 -25.88
CA GLU A 631 -99.49 -43.35 -27.11
C GLU A 631 -99.25 -41.84 -27.31
N THR A 632 -100.27 -41.01 -27.12
CA THR A 632 -100.15 -39.54 -27.22
C THR A 632 -99.16 -38.97 -26.20
N ASN A 633 -99.20 -39.47 -24.96
CA ASN A 633 -98.25 -39.04 -23.92
C ASN A 633 -96.82 -39.51 -24.23
N LEU A 634 -96.66 -40.71 -24.79
CA LEU A 634 -95.37 -41.25 -25.18
C LEU A 634 -94.74 -40.44 -26.32
N ASP A 635 -95.53 -40.02 -27.30
CA ASP A 635 -95.07 -39.14 -28.39
C ASP A 635 -94.61 -37.78 -27.87
N SER A 636 -95.35 -37.18 -26.93
CA SER A 636 -94.97 -35.91 -26.29
C SER A 636 -93.66 -36.03 -25.51
N ILE A 637 -93.45 -37.14 -24.79
CA ILE A 637 -92.19 -37.42 -24.09
C ILE A 637 -91.06 -37.59 -25.09
N THR A 638 -91.28 -38.34 -26.17
CA THR A 638 -90.30 -38.55 -27.25
C THR A 638 -89.85 -37.21 -27.85
N GLN A 639 -90.79 -36.32 -28.20
CA GLN A 639 -90.45 -34.99 -28.71
C GLN A 639 -89.64 -34.14 -27.73
N ARG A 640 -89.99 -34.18 -26.43
CA ARG A 640 -89.24 -33.47 -25.39
C ARG A 640 -87.83 -34.02 -25.18
N VAL A 641 -87.66 -35.34 -25.29
CA VAL A 641 -86.36 -36.01 -25.23
C VAL A 641 -85.51 -35.59 -26.43
N SER A 642 -86.05 -35.66 -27.66
CA SER A 642 -85.31 -35.22 -28.86
C SER A 642 -84.92 -33.74 -28.84
N SER A 643 -85.78 -32.87 -28.27
CA SER A 643 -85.42 -31.46 -28.05
C SER A 643 -84.30 -31.29 -27.02
N THR A 644 -84.32 -32.10 -25.96
CA THR A 644 -83.27 -32.10 -24.94
C THR A 644 -81.95 -32.59 -25.51
N GLU A 645 -81.96 -33.69 -26.27
CA GLU A 645 -80.79 -34.22 -26.98
C GLU A 645 -80.20 -33.18 -27.95
N SER A 646 -81.05 -32.48 -28.70
CA SER A 646 -80.61 -31.41 -29.61
C SER A 646 -79.96 -30.23 -28.86
N LYS A 647 -80.52 -29.84 -27.70
CA LYS A 647 -79.92 -28.80 -26.84
C LYS A 647 -78.59 -29.27 -26.25
N THR A 648 -78.51 -30.51 -25.78
CA THR A 648 -77.26 -31.12 -25.28
C THR A 648 -76.20 -31.16 -26.37
N HIS A 649 -76.56 -31.54 -27.60
CA HIS A 649 -75.64 -31.56 -28.73
C HIS A 649 -75.16 -30.15 -29.11
N SER A 650 -76.04 -29.14 -29.05
CA SER A 650 -75.67 -27.74 -29.27
C SER A 650 -74.74 -27.22 -28.16
N ILE A 651 -74.95 -27.65 -26.91
CA ILE A 651 -74.07 -27.35 -25.78
C ILE A 651 -72.70 -28.04 -25.97
N GLU A 652 -72.67 -29.31 -26.37
CA GLU A 652 -71.43 -30.04 -26.72
C GLU A 652 -70.67 -29.34 -27.85
N THR A 653 -71.37 -28.90 -28.89
CA THR A 653 -70.76 -28.17 -30.02
C THR A 653 -70.20 -26.82 -29.57
N THR A 654 -70.89 -26.13 -28.65
CA THR A 654 -70.46 -24.81 -28.10
C THR A 654 -69.27 -24.97 -27.16
N LEU A 655 -69.26 -26.01 -26.31
CA LEU A 655 -68.13 -26.35 -25.43
C LEU A 655 -66.92 -26.85 -26.23
N GLY A 656 -67.15 -27.68 -27.25
CA GLY A 656 -66.11 -28.13 -28.18
C GLY A 656 -65.52 -26.97 -29.00
N GLY A 657 -66.35 -26.01 -29.41
CA GLY A 657 -65.92 -24.80 -30.13
C GLY A 657 -65.09 -23.83 -29.27
N LYS A 658 -65.45 -23.61 -27.99
CA LYS A 658 -64.65 -22.80 -27.06
C LYS A 658 -63.30 -23.43 -26.71
N ALA A 659 -63.22 -24.77 -26.70
CA ALA A 659 -61.96 -25.48 -26.50
C ALA A 659 -61.01 -25.39 -27.71
N SER A 660 -61.47 -24.92 -28.88
CA SER A 660 -60.72 -25.07 -30.15
C SER A 660 -60.63 -23.85 -31.07
N LYS A 661 -61.02 -22.62 -30.67
CA LYS A 661 -60.87 -21.42 -31.54
C LYS A 661 -60.35 -20.16 -30.84
N GLN A 662 -59.27 -19.63 -31.43
CA GLN A 662 -58.66 -18.30 -31.30
C GLN A 662 -58.19 -17.86 -29.91
N GLU A 663 -59.02 -17.85 -28.87
CA GLU A 663 -58.63 -17.25 -27.57
C GLU A 663 -57.58 -18.10 -26.84
N VAL A 664 -57.69 -19.42 -26.86
CA VAL A 664 -56.70 -20.33 -26.27
C VAL A 664 -55.41 -20.36 -27.09
N THR A 665 -55.50 -20.25 -28.42
CA THR A 665 -54.32 -20.16 -29.31
C THR A 665 -53.59 -18.82 -29.15
N GLU A 666 -54.32 -17.71 -29.01
CA GLU A 666 -53.77 -16.38 -28.73
C GLU A 666 -53.06 -16.35 -27.38
N VAL A 667 -53.69 -16.93 -26.35
CA VAL A 667 -53.07 -17.06 -25.01
C VAL A 667 -51.82 -17.95 -25.09
N ASN A 668 -51.86 -19.08 -25.79
CA ASN A 668 -50.68 -19.94 -25.98
C ASN A 668 -49.55 -19.24 -26.76
N ASN A 669 -49.88 -18.46 -27.79
CA ASN A 669 -48.88 -17.69 -28.55
C ASN A 669 -48.27 -16.55 -27.72
N ARG A 670 -49.08 -15.87 -26.89
CA ARG A 670 -48.60 -14.87 -25.93
C ARG A 670 -47.72 -15.51 -24.86
N VAL A 671 -48.10 -16.67 -24.33
CA VAL A 671 -47.29 -17.43 -23.37
C VAL A 671 -45.99 -17.91 -24.01
N ALA A 672 -46.00 -18.38 -25.25
CA ALA A 672 -44.81 -18.77 -25.99
C ALA A 672 -43.87 -17.58 -26.24
N THR A 673 -44.42 -16.41 -26.60
CA THR A 673 -43.65 -15.17 -26.81
C THR A 673 -43.05 -14.66 -25.49
N ILE A 674 -43.84 -14.67 -24.41
CA ILE A 674 -43.37 -14.31 -23.07
C ILE A 674 -42.27 -15.26 -22.61
N LYS A 675 -42.41 -16.56 -22.87
CA LYS A 675 -41.39 -17.57 -22.57
C LYS A 675 -40.10 -17.29 -23.35
N ALA A 676 -40.17 -17.04 -24.66
CA ALA A 676 -39.01 -16.71 -25.48
C ALA A 676 -38.31 -15.41 -25.01
N ASN A 677 -39.08 -14.39 -24.64
CA ASN A 677 -38.55 -13.15 -24.08
C ASN A 677 -37.90 -13.38 -22.71
N LEU A 678 -38.51 -14.20 -21.85
CA LEU A 678 -37.98 -14.56 -20.54
C LEU A 678 -36.69 -15.37 -20.68
N ASP A 679 -36.63 -16.31 -21.63
CA ASP A 679 -35.43 -17.09 -21.94
C ASP A 679 -34.31 -16.18 -22.48
N GLY A 680 -34.63 -15.23 -23.36
CA GLY A 680 -33.68 -14.22 -23.86
C GLY A 680 -33.19 -13.25 -22.77
N ILE A 681 -34.07 -12.82 -21.86
CA ILE A 681 -33.69 -12.05 -20.68
C ILE A 681 -32.78 -12.88 -19.78
N THR A 682 -33.13 -14.15 -19.54
CA THR A 682 -32.33 -15.08 -18.72
C THR A 682 -30.93 -15.24 -19.31
N GLN A 683 -30.81 -15.49 -20.62
CA GLN A 683 -29.50 -15.57 -21.28
C GLN A 683 -28.71 -14.26 -21.17
N ARG A 684 -29.36 -13.10 -21.36
CA ARG A 684 -28.70 -11.79 -21.22
C ARG A 684 -28.27 -11.51 -19.79
N VAL A 685 -29.06 -11.90 -18.80
CA VAL A 685 -28.73 -11.79 -17.37
C VAL A 685 -27.56 -12.72 -17.06
N SER A 686 -27.59 -13.99 -17.46
CA SER A 686 -26.47 -14.92 -17.26
C SER A 686 -25.18 -14.46 -17.97
N ALA A 687 -25.28 -13.87 -19.16
CA ALA A 687 -24.14 -13.25 -19.84
C ALA A 687 -23.62 -12.01 -19.11
N THR A 688 -24.53 -11.19 -18.56
CA THR A 688 -24.18 -10.02 -17.75
C THR A 688 -23.53 -10.45 -16.44
N GLU A 689 -24.05 -11.47 -15.74
CA GLU A 689 -23.46 -12.07 -14.56
C GLU A 689 -22.08 -12.63 -14.85
N SER A 690 -21.89 -13.35 -15.95
CA SER A 690 -20.58 -13.86 -16.38
C SER A 690 -19.59 -12.72 -16.67
N LYS A 691 -20.07 -11.64 -17.30
CA LYS A 691 -19.25 -10.44 -17.58
C LYS A 691 -18.91 -9.67 -16.30
N THR A 692 -19.85 -9.59 -15.35
CA THR A 692 -19.65 -9.02 -14.02
C THR A 692 -18.64 -9.86 -13.22
N GLN A 693 -18.75 -11.19 -13.21
CA GLN A 693 -17.76 -12.08 -12.61
C GLN A 693 -16.39 -11.95 -13.25
N THR A 694 -16.33 -11.79 -14.59
CA THR A 694 -15.07 -11.55 -15.30
C THR A 694 -14.47 -10.19 -14.94
N LEU A 695 -15.29 -9.14 -14.85
CA LEU A 695 -14.86 -7.80 -14.40
C LEU A 695 -14.39 -7.82 -12.95
N GLU A 696 -15.09 -8.52 -12.08
CA GLU A 696 -14.76 -8.71 -10.67
C GLU A 696 -13.47 -9.53 -10.52
N SER A 697 -13.29 -10.58 -11.32
CA SER A 697 -12.03 -11.34 -11.42
C SER A 697 -10.88 -10.48 -11.98
N ASN A 698 -11.14 -9.60 -12.94
CA ASN A 698 -10.14 -8.69 -13.50
C ASN A 698 -9.79 -7.54 -12.53
N LEU A 699 -10.76 -7.02 -11.77
CA LEU A 699 -10.56 -6.00 -10.75
C LEU A 699 -9.81 -6.59 -9.56
N ASN A 700 -10.26 -7.73 -9.05
CA ASN A 700 -9.56 -8.48 -8.01
C ASN A 700 -8.19 -8.91 -8.50
N GLY A 701 -8.07 -9.33 -9.76
CA GLY A 701 -6.81 -9.70 -10.42
C GLY A 701 -5.85 -8.52 -10.58
N LYS A 702 -6.31 -7.31 -10.96
CA LYS A 702 -5.48 -6.09 -11.01
C LYS A 702 -5.10 -5.57 -9.63
N ALA A 703 -5.97 -5.74 -8.63
CA ALA A 703 -5.68 -5.41 -7.24
C ALA A 703 -4.73 -6.43 -6.57
N SER A 704 -4.63 -7.67 -7.09
CA SER A 704 -3.87 -8.77 -6.47
C SER A 704 -2.66 -9.31 -7.26
N LYS A 705 -2.50 -8.98 -8.55
CA LYS A 705 -1.35 -9.46 -9.36
C LYS A 705 -0.23 -8.45 -9.43
N GLN A 706 0.97 -9.01 -9.27
CA GLN A 706 2.32 -8.62 -9.69
C GLN A 706 2.59 -7.17 -10.09
N GLU A 707 1.76 -6.46 -10.86
CA GLU A 707 2.03 -5.08 -11.29
C GLU A 707 1.95 -4.07 -10.14
N VAL A 708 0.92 -4.14 -9.28
CA VAL A 708 0.84 -3.25 -8.10
C VAL A 708 1.91 -3.61 -7.08
N ASN A 709 2.19 -4.90 -6.90
CA ASN A 709 3.29 -5.36 -6.06
C ASN A 709 4.66 -5.02 -6.66
N ASN A 710 4.83 -5.06 -7.97
CA ASN A 710 6.06 -4.66 -8.68
C ASN A 710 6.25 -3.15 -8.60
N VAL A 711 5.17 -2.36 -8.71
CA VAL A 711 5.21 -0.92 -8.50
C VAL A 711 5.54 -0.62 -7.05
N SER A 712 4.91 -1.30 -6.08
CA SER A 712 5.21 -1.18 -4.65
C SER A 712 6.66 -1.58 -4.34
N SER A 713 7.16 -2.70 -4.87
CA SER A 713 8.55 -3.12 -4.74
C SER A 713 9.52 -2.17 -5.45
N LYS A 714 9.14 -1.60 -6.60
CA LYS A 714 9.92 -0.53 -7.27
C LYS A 714 9.94 0.74 -6.44
N VAL A 715 8.83 1.11 -5.79
CA VAL A 715 8.77 2.26 -4.87
C VAL A 715 9.65 2.00 -3.66
N VAL A 716 9.60 0.82 -3.04
CA VAL A 716 10.51 0.43 -1.93
C VAL A 716 11.97 0.44 -2.38
N SER A 717 12.27 -0.04 -3.59
CA SER A 717 13.62 0.00 -4.17
C SER A 717 14.07 1.44 -4.46
N LEU A 718 13.18 2.29 -4.97
CA LEU A 718 13.44 3.71 -5.20
C LEU A 718 13.63 4.46 -3.89
N GLU A 719 12.86 4.17 -2.84
CA GLU A 719 13.05 4.71 -1.50
C GLU A 719 14.40 4.27 -0.91
N THR A 720 14.77 3.01 -1.09
CA THR A 720 16.07 2.50 -0.67
C THR A 720 17.21 3.18 -1.43
N ASN A 721 17.08 3.33 -2.75
CA ASN A 721 18.05 4.03 -3.59
C ASN A 721 18.12 5.52 -3.25
N LEU A 722 16.98 6.16 -2.99
CA LEU A 722 16.90 7.56 -2.60
C LEU A 722 17.53 7.77 -1.23
N ASN A 723 17.27 6.91 -0.25
CA ASN A 723 17.95 6.93 1.05
C ASN A 723 19.45 6.68 0.90
N GLY A 724 19.85 5.78 -0.01
CA GLY A 724 21.26 5.56 -0.37
C GLY A 724 21.89 6.80 -1.01
N ILE A 725 21.18 7.50 -1.90
CA ILE A 725 21.60 8.76 -2.50
C ILE A 725 21.68 9.85 -1.43
N THR A 726 20.67 10.00 -0.57
CA THR A 726 20.66 10.94 0.56
C THR A 726 21.86 10.69 1.46
N ASN A 727 22.13 9.45 1.86
CA ASN A 727 23.32 9.12 2.64
C ASN A 727 24.62 9.43 1.89
N ARG A 728 24.70 9.15 0.58
CA ARG A 728 25.86 9.49 -0.25
C ARG A 728 26.04 11.00 -0.41
N VAL A 729 24.95 11.75 -0.54
CA VAL A 729 24.93 13.21 -0.65
C VAL A 729 25.32 13.81 0.69
N SER A 730 24.73 13.39 1.81
CA SER A 730 25.14 13.83 3.15
C SER A 730 26.59 13.47 3.47
N ASN A 731 27.07 12.30 3.05
CA ASN A 731 28.50 11.94 3.14
C ASN A 731 29.36 12.82 2.23
N THR A 732 28.86 13.18 1.04
CA THR A 732 29.55 14.08 0.11
C THR A 732 29.57 15.51 0.66
N GLU A 733 28.49 16.01 1.24
CA GLU A 733 28.38 17.29 1.93
C GLU A 733 29.31 17.33 3.14
N SER A 734 29.34 16.28 3.96
CA SER A 734 30.29 16.15 5.07
C SER A 734 31.75 16.12 4.59
N ARG A 735 32.03 15.38 3.50
CA ARG A 735 33.34 15.38 2.85
C ARG A 735 33.68 16.74 2.23
N ILE A 736 32.72 17.45 1.64
CA ILE A 736 32.87 18.80 1.10
C ILE A 736 33.16 19.77 2.23
N ASN A 737 32.42 19.74 3.34
CA ASN A 737 32.67 20.57 4.52
C ASN A 737 34.04 20.25 5.15
N THR A 738 34.43 18.98 5.15
CA THR A 738 35.77 18.56 5.57
C THR A 738 36.84 19.02 4.58
N LEU A 739 36.58 18.93 3.27
CA LEU A 739 37.47 19.46 2.23
C LEU A 739 37.55 20.97 2.31
N ASP A 740 36.46 21.67 2.60
CA ASP A 740 36.38 23.13 2.75
C ASP A 740 37.18 23.57 3.98
N GLY A 741 37.01 22.88 5.11
CA GLY A 741 37.86 23.05 6.28
C GLY A 741 39.33 22.71 6.01
N LYS A 742 39.63 21.64 5.25
CA LYS A 742 40.99 21.28 4.84
C LYS A 742 41.57 22.24 3.81
N VAL A 743 40.77 22.82 2.92
CA VAL A 743 41.14 23.84 1.94
C VAL A 743 41.42 25.15 2.68
N ALA A 744 40.56 25.56 3.62
CA ALA A 744 40.82 26.68 4.52
C ALA A 744 42.11 26.49 5.34
N SER A 745 42.38 25.25 5.77
CA SER A 745 43.62 24.86 6.48
C SER A 745 44.85 24.74 5.57
N ALA A 746 44.68 24.32 4.31
CA ALA A 746 45.75 24.20 3.32
C ALA A 746 46.13 25.56 2.73
N VAL A 747 45.15 26.46 2.55
CA VAL A 747 45.34 27.88 2.23
C VAL A 747 46.16 28.58 3.32
N THR A 748 46.12 28.10 4.56
CA THR A 748 46.91 28.65 5.66
C THR A 748 48.23 27.92 5.93
N ASN A 749 48.51 26.77 5.29
CA ASN A 749 49.70 25.97 5.60
C ASN A 749 50.25 25.13 4.41
N GLN A 750 50.33 25.71 3.21
CA GLN A 750 51.33 25.45 2.14
C GLN A 750 50.90 26.23 0.88
N GLN A 751 51.52 27.38 0.62
CA GLN A 751 51.17 28.24 -0.50
C GLN A 751 51.78 27.72 -1.82
N PHE A 752 50.95 27.04 -2.62
CA PHE A 752 51.13 27.03 -4.08
C PHE A 752 50.36 28.22 -4.68
N THR A 753 51.10 29.11 -5.34
CA THR A 753 50.82 29.69 -6.67
C THR A 753 49.35 29.92 -7.06
N GLU A 754 48.97 31.19 -7.25
CA GLU A 754 47.68 31.58 -7.84
C GLU A 754 47.53 31.02 -9.27
N PHE A 755 46.53 30.17 -9.49
CA PHE A 755 46.09 29.72 -10.82
C PHE A 755 44.71 30.34 -11.11
N LYS A 756 44.66 31.31 -12.03
CA LYS A 756 43.41 31.97 -12.44
C LYS A 756 43.18 31.78 -13.94
N GLN A 757 42.07 31.11 -14.27
CA GLN A 757 41.59 30.92 -15.64
C GLN A 757 40.18 31.55 -15.78
N SER A 758 40.02 32.47 -16.73
CA SER A 758 38.75 33.04 -17.18
C SER A 758 38.65 32.97 -18.71
N ASN A 759 37.46 33.28 -19.25
CA ASN A 759 37.18 33.25 -20.71
C ASN A 759 38.08 34.19 -21.53
N ASP A 760 38.72 35.16 -20.87
CA ASP A 760 39.54 36.22 -21.45
C ASP A 760 40.97 36.29 -20.87
N LYS A 761 41.30 35.51 -19.82
CA LYS A 761 42.61 35.59 -19.13
C LYS A 761 43.08 34.24 -18.59
N PHE A 762 44.37 33.99 -18.72
CA PHE A 762 45.09 32.89 -18.08
C PHE A 762 46.28 33.49 -17.32
N LYS A 763 46.32 33.32 -15.98
CA LYS A 763 47.38 33.86 -15.11
C LYS A 763 48.00 32.75 -14.26
N PHE A 764 49.31 32.61 -14.37
CA PHE A 764 50.15 31.72 -13.58
C PHE A 764 51.30 32.52 -12.96
N THR A 765 51.37 32.61 -11.63
CA THR A 765 52.39 33.43 -10.92
C THR A 765 53.08 32.61 -9.83
N VAL A 766 54.37 32.34 -10.01
CA VAL A 766 55.23 31.67 -9.02
C VAL A 766 56.10 32.72 -8.34
N GLU A 767 55.77 33.08 -7.10
CA GLU A 767 56.60 33.96 -6.26
C GLU A 767 56.80 33.30 -4.89
N GLN A 768 58.05 33.22 -4.43
CA GLN A 768 58.36 32.80 -3.06
C GLN A 768 58.21 34.02 -2.15
N ARG A 769 57.17 34.06 -1.31
CA ARG A 769 56.96 35.16 -0.35
C ARG A 769 57.25 34.67 1.07
N SER A 770 58.41 35.03 1.61
CA SER A 770 58.58 35.13 3.06
C SER A 770 57.78 36.32 3.59
N SER A 771 57.38 36.29 4.87
CA SER A 771 56.67 37.40 5.54
C SER A 771 57.51 38.69 5.63
N VAL A 772 58.80 38.61 5.29
CA VAL A 772 59.77 39.70 5.25
C VAL A 772 60.48 39.66 3.89
N SER A 773 60.72 40.80 3.26
CA SER A 773 61.39 40.86 1.96
C SER A 773 62.82 41.36 2.14
N ASN A 774 63.80 40.57 1.71
CA ASN A 774 65.17 41.06 1.58
C ASN A 774 65.21 42.14 0.49
N ILE A 775 65.74 43.32 0.78
CA ILE A 775 65.89 44.40 -0.21
C ILE A 775 67.25 44.39 -0.91
N LEU A 776 68.21 43.63 -0.36
CA LEU A 776 69.59 43.57 -0.81
C LEU A 776 69.77 42.47 -1.87
N PRO A 777 70.17 42.81 -3.11
CA PRO A 777 70.43 41.81 -4.14
C PRO A 777 71.77 41.10 -3.94
N ASN A 778 71.87 39.88 -4.46
CA ASN A 778 73.05 38.99 -4.46
C ASN A 778 73.72 38.88 -3.08
N GLY A 779 72.94 38.90 -1.99
CA GLY A 779 73.46 38.78 -0.62
C GLY A 779 74.03 37.40 -0.28
N SER A 780 73.73 36.37 -1.07
CA SER A 780 74.34 35.04 -0.99
C SER A 780 75.61 34.89 -1.82
N PHE A 781 75.96 35.88 -2.65
CA PHE A 781 77.09 35.82 -3.58
C PHE A 781 77.02 34.70 -4.62
N PHE A 782 75.85 34.09 -4.85
CA PHE A 782 75.65 33.06 -5.89
C PHE A 782 75.99 33.57 -7.29
N GLY A 783 75.78 34.87 -7.54
CA GLY A 783 76.14 35.54 -8.78
C GLY A 783 77.57 36.09 -8.83
N GLY A 784 78.46 35.71 -7.92
CA GLY A 784 79.80 36.30 -7.79
C GLY A 784 79.78 37.66 -7.09
N ASP A 785 80.57 38.61 -7.59
CA ASP A 785 80.64 40.01 -7.13
C ASP A 785 79.48 40.89 -7.63
N ARG A 786 78.51 40.35 -8.39
CA ARG A 786 77.39 41.13 -8.94
C ARG A 786 76.69 41.95 -7.87
N GLY A 787 76.63 43.26 -8.06
CA GLY A 787 75.99 44.15 -7.10
C GLY A 787 76.84 44.51 -5.86
N TRP A 788 78.09 44.06 -5.85
CA TRP A 788 79.10 44.36 -4.84
C TRP A 788 80.34 44.95 -5.53
N LEU A 789 81.08 45.79 -4.79
CA LEU A 789 82.37 46.33 -5.16
C LEU A 789 83.37 45.83 -4.13
N HIS A 790 84.51 45.38 -4.59
CA HIS A 790 85.63 45.04 -3.72
C HIS A 790 86.85 45.86 -4.14
N ASN A 791 87.60 46.35 -3.15
CA ASN A 791 88.83 47.09 -3.41
C ASN A 791 90.08 46.27 -3.01
N GLY A 792 89.94 44.95 -2.86
CA GLY A 792 91.04 43.99 -2.62
C GLY A 792 91.58 43.41 -3.92
N SER A 793 92.88 43.07 -3.93
CA SER A 793 93.55 42.43 -5.09
C SER A 793 93.03 41.02 -5.39
N GLU A 794 92.33 40.39 -4.43
CA GLU A 794 91.70 39.07 -4.60
C GLU A 794 90.32 39.07 -3.93
N PHE A 795 89.29 38.87 -4.76
CA PHE A 795 87.94 38.53 -4.34
C PHE A 795 87.66 37.09 -4.74
N TRP A 796 86.93 36.37 -3.89
CA TRP A 796 86.52 35.01 -4.18
C TRP A 796 85.05 34.81 -3.85
N ALA A 797 84.34 34.13 -4.75
CA ALA A 797 82.97 33.68 -4.55
C ALA A 797 82.78 32.26 -5.06
N GLY A 798 82.20 31.39 -4.23
CA GLY A 798 81.89 30.01 -4.58
C GLY A 798 81.40 29.19 -3.39
N ALA A 799 80.93 27.98 -3.66
CA ALA A 799 80.70 27.00 -2.61
C ALA A 799 82.06 26.51 -2.13
N TYR A 800 82.48 26.92 -0.93
CA TYR A 800 83.80 26.57 -0.42
C TYR A 800 83.79 25.12 0.06
N SER A 801 84.05 24.17 -0.86
CA SER A 801 84.00 22.73 -0.58
C SER A 801 85.17 22.22 0.27
N GLY A 802 86.17 23.07 0.53
CA GLY A 802 87.31 22.76 1.40
C GLY A 802 87.12 23.16 2.86
N TYR A 803 86.35 24.21 3.15
CA TYR A 803 86.17 24.74 4.52
C TYR A 803 84.79 25.40 4.66
N GLY A 804 83.78 24.60 5.02
CA GLY A 804 82.38 24.97 5.17
C GLY A 804 81.94 26.40 5.55
N PHE A 805 80.84 26.75 4.92
CA PHE A 805 79.82 27.72 5.38
C PHE A 805 78.47 27.00 5.42
N LYS A 806 78.47 25.74 5.90
CA LYS A 806 77.35 24.77 5.76
C LYS A 806 76.84 24.62 4.31
N GLY A 807 77.75 24.70 3.33
CA GLY A 807 77.42 24.60 1.90
C GLY A 807 76.95 25.90 1.24
N ARG A 808 76.91 27.02 1.96
CA ARG A 808 76.57 28.33 1.39
C ARG A 808 77.70 28.89 0.53
N ILE A 809 77.32 29.73 -0.42
CA ILE A 809 78.25 30.56 -1.20
C ILE A 809 78.59 31.80 -0.38
N THR A 810 79.86 32.19 -0.40
CA THR A 810 80.34 33.35 0.36
C THR A 810 81.01 34.36 -0.54
N GLY A 811 80.95 35.63 -0.17
CA GLY A 811 81.80 36.67 -0.70
C GLY A 811 83.00 36.80 0.23
N ALA A 812 84.20 36.61 -0.30
CA ALA A 812 85.43 36.64 0.48
C ALA A 812 86.39 37.69 -0.05
N ILE A 813 87.00 38.45 0.87
CA ILE A 813 88.05 39.42 0.55
C ILE A 813 89.31 39.13 1.36
N LYS A 814 90.46 39.32 0.72
CA LYS A 814 91.79 39.18 1.33
C LYS A 814 92.53 40.51 1.33
N ASN A 815 93.23 40.79 2.42
CA ASN A 815 94.13 41.94 2.50
C ASN A 815 95.58 41.49 2.79
N ARG A 816 96.45 41.61 1.77
CA ARG A 816 97.87 41.24 1.83
C ARG A 816 98.80 42.39 2.25
N ALA A 817 98.27 43.50 2.77
CA ALA A 817 99.07 44.66 3.16
C ALA A 817 99.59 44.54 4.60
N ALA A 818 100.84 44.97 4.84
CA ALA A 818 101.44 45.08 6.17
C ALA A 818 100.61 46.00 7.07
N TYR A 819 100.74 45.82 8.40
CA TYR A 819 100.04 46.43 9.55
C TYR A 819 99.60 47.93 9.46
N ASN A 820 100.04 48.71 8.47
CA ASN A 820 99.84 50.17 8.37
C ASN A 820 99.35 50.73 7.00
N ASN A 821 98.67 49.99 6.10
CA ASN A 821 98.08 50.61 4.87
C ASN A 821 96.93 49.79 4.23
N PRO A 822 96.19 50.41 3.29
CA PRO A 822 94.85 50.96 3.46
C PRO A 822 93.76 49.88 3.55
N GLU A 823 92.66 50.22 4.24
CA GLU A 823 91.45 49.41 4.36
C GLU A 823 91.05 48.78 3.02
N ARG A 824 90.89 47.45 3.01
CA ARG A 824 90.26 46.73 1.90
C ARG A 824 88.82 46.48 2.29
N TYR A 825 87.91 46.51 1.33
CA TYR A 825 86.50 46.41 1.66
C TYR A 825 85.74 45.60 0.63
N LEU A 826 84.61 45.06 1.09
CA LEU A 826 83.53 44.50 0.30
C LEU A 826 82.31 45.37 0.59
N GLN A 827 81.87 46.15 -0.38
CA GLN A 827 80.74 47.07 -0.25
C GLN A 827 79.70 46.82 -1.32
N THR A 828 78.47 47.27 -1.13
CA THR A 828 77.48 47.18 -2.21
C THR A 828 77.79 48.22 -3.30
N HIS A 829 77.54 47.88 -4.57
CA HIS A 829 77.89 48.77 -5.71
C HIS A 829 77.16 50.11 -5.75
N LYS A 830 76.02 50.17 -5.05
CA LYS A 830 75.19 51.35 -4.85
C LYS A 830 74.38 51.17 -3.57
N ALA A 831 73.63 52.20 -3.21
CA ALA A 831 72.66 52.16 -2.15
C ALA A 831 71.29 51.67 -2.63
N TYR A 832 70.54 51.07 -1.71
CA TYR A 832 69.24 50.48 -1.95
C TYR A 832 68.16 51.28 -1.23
N LYS A 833 67.03 51.43 -1.90
CA LYS A 833 65.94 52.28 -1.45
C LYS A 833 65.32 51.73 -0.16
N VAL A 834 65.17 52.59 0.83
CA VAL A 834 64.51 52.34 2.11
C VAL A 834 63.49 53.44 2.39
N LYS A 835 62.52 53.17 3.26
CA LYS A 835 61.55 54.17 3.70
C LYS A 835 62.18 55.06 4.76
N LYS A 836 61.88 56.37 4.73
CA LYS A 836 62.24 57.31 5.81
C LYS A 836 61.61 56.88 7.14
N ASN A 837 62.27 57.17 8.24
CA ASN A 837 61.86 56.97 9.63
C ASN A 837 61.40 55.54 9.94
N THR A 838 61.95 54.58 9.20
CA THR A 838 61.53 53.18 9.24
C THR A 838 62.65 52.34 9.82
N THR A 839 62.28 51.40 10.70
CA THR A 839 63.22 50.44 11.28
C THR A 839 63.48 49.32 10.29
N TYR A 840 64.75 48.96 10.11
CA TYR A 840 65.18 47.80 9.34
C TYR A 840 66.08 46.90 10.18
N THR A 841 66.10 45.61 9.84
CA THR A 841 67.02 44.62 10.42
C THR A 841 67.98 44.13 9.35
N ILE A 842 69.28 44.14 9.64
CA ILE A 842 70.31 43.49 8.83
C ILE A 842 70.69 42.14 9.46
N ASN A 843 70.80 41.12 8.63
CA ASN A 843 71.25 39.78 8.99
C ASN A 843 72.39 39.36 8.05
N PHE A 844 73.43 38.74 8.57
CA PHE A 844 74.46 38.08 7.77
C PHE A 844 75.20 37.04 8.59
N HIS A 845 75.89 36.13 7.91
CA HIS A 845 76.84 35.21 8.50
C HIS A 845 78.26 35.67 8.17
N TYR A 846 79.17 35.64 9.13
CA TYR A 846 80.56 36.05 8.90
C TYR A 846 81.58 35.13 9.57
N ILE A 847 82.80 35.17 9.02
CA ILE A 847 84.03 34.63 9.63
C ILE A 847 85.16 35.62 9.39
N CYS A 848 85.93 35.90 10.44
CA CYS A 848 87.15 36.70 10.40
C CYS A 848 88.32 35.79 10.80
N GLU A 849 89.20 35.46 9.84
CA GLU A 849 90.23 34.44 10.05
C GLU A 849 91.32 34.87 11.06
N LYS A 850 92.03 33.87 11.60
CA LYS A 850 92.95 34.01 12.74
C LYS A 850 93.95 35.16 12.64
N ASN A 851 94.55 35.36 11.46
CA ASN A 851 95.64 36.30 11.28
C ASN A 851 95.15 37.70 10.88
N VAL A 852 93.85 37.87 10.61
CA VAL A 852 93.21 39.17 10.39
C VAL A 852 93.22 39.99 11.69
N GLN A 853 93.52 41.28 11.61
CA GLN A 853 93.46 42.19 12.76
C GLN A 853 92.02 42.33 13.24
N SER A 854 91.16 42.89 12.39
CA SER A 854 89.72 42.93 12.60
C SER A 854 88.95 43.08 11.30
N MET A 855 87.66 42.74 11.38
CA MET A 855 86.63 43.08 10.41
C MET A 855 85.72 44.13 11.02
N ASP A 856 85.44 45.22 10.30
CA ASP A 856 84.36 46.12 10.64
C ASP A 856 83.22 46.00 9.63
N ALA A 857 81.97 45.96 10.10
CA ALA A 857 80.79 46.01 9.24
C ALA A 857 80.04 47.32 9.47
N PHE A 858 79.63 47.95 8.37
CA PHE A 858 78.94 49.22 8.36
C PHE A 858 77.60 49.13 7.64
N VAL A 859 76.59 49.73 8.26
CA VAL A 859 75.36 50.17 7.58
C VAL A 859 75.52 51.64 7.32
N VAL A 860 75.43 52.06 6.06
CA VAL A 860 75.67 53.45 5.70
C VAL A 860 74.38 54.03 5.12
N LEU A 861 73.80 55.01 5.80
CA LEU A 861 72.58 55.69 5.39
C LEU A 861 72.92 56.81 4.41
N SER A 862 72.15 57.00 3.34
CA SER A 862 72.43 58.03 2.34
C SER A 862 71.16 58.71 1.82
N ASN A 863 71.33 59.92 1.28
CA ASN A 863 70.29 60.65 0.56
C ASN A 863 70.33 60.42 -0.96
N THR A 864 71.38 59.76 -1.49
CA THR A 864 71.52 59.45 -2.92
C THR A 864 71.74 57.95 -3.15
N GLU A 865 71.42 57.47 -4.34
CA GLU A 865 71.68 56.07 -4.75
C GLU A 865 73.19 55.76 -4.80
N TYR A 866 74.05 56.76 -5.01
CA TYR A 866 75.50 56.58 -5.16
C TYR A 866 76.29 56.72 -3.84
N GLY A 867 75.65 57.15 -2.74
CA GLY A 867 76.29 57.21 -1.43
C GLY A 867 77.01 58.53 -1.09
N ASP A 868 76.86 59.58 -1.90
CA ASP A 868 77.66 60.83 -1.80
C ASP A 868 77.45 61.63 -0.50
N TYR A 869 76.31 61.43 0.18
CA TYR A 869 75.98 62.06 1.47
C TYR A 869 75.68 60.98 2.51
N ALA A 870 76.71 60.21 2.85
CA ALA A 870 76.63 58.99 3.67
C ALA A 870 76.86 59.25 5.18
N GLN A 871 75.99 58.70 6.03
CA GLN A 871 76.20 58.55 7.47
C GLN A 871 76.55 57.08 7.79
N PRO A 872 77.81 56.76 8.11
CA PRO A 872 78.22 55.40 8.46
C PRO A 872 77.84 55.04 9.89
N LEU A 873 77.29 53.86 10.08
CA LEU A 873 77.03 53.23 11.38
C LEU A 873 77.86 51.95 11.45
N CYS A 874 78.90 51.92 12.30
CA CYS A 874 79.64 50.69 12.57
C CYS A 874 78.75 49.77 13.42
N ILE A 875 78.33 48.65 12.82
CA ILE A 875 77.39 47.71 13.44
C ILE A 875 78.11 46.52 14.08
N LEU A 876 79.33 46.20 13.66
CA LEU A 876 80.12 45.10 14.19
C LEU A 876 81.61 45.38 14.02
N THR A 877 82.38 45.19 15.09
CA THR A 877 83.85 45.02 15.03
C THR A 877 84.19 43.62 15.51
N ALA A 878 84.73 42.79 14.62
CA ALA A 878 85.09 41.40 14.90
C ALA A 878 86.60 41.18 14.78
N GLN A 879 87.26 40.86 15.89
CA GLN A 879 88.68 40.51 15.91
C GLN A 879 88.93 39.17 15.20
N GLY A 880 90.09 39.00 14.57
CA GLY A 880 90.46 37.71 13.95
C GLY A 880 90.50 36.56 14.95
N GLY A 881 89.85 35.44 14.61
CA GLY A 881 89.52 34.34 15.51
C GLY A 881 90.44 33.10 15.45
N SER A 882 89.83 31.92 15.32
CA SER A 882 90.49 30.60 15.26
C SER A 882 91.04 30.29 13.85
N GLN A 883 91.95 29.32 13.74
CA GLN A 883 92.45 28.80 12.46
C GLN A 883 91.25 28.28 11.63
N SER A 884 91.11 28.70 10.37
CA SER A 884 89.94 28.57 9.48
C SER A 884 89.04 27.37 9.78
N ASN A 885 88.15 27.54 10.77
CA ASN A 885 87.19 26.53 11.18
C ASN A 885 85.79 26.94 10.71
N ALA A 886 85.39 26.25 9.66
CA ALA A 886 84.13 26.38 8.97
C ALA A 886 82.87 26.05 9.78
N ALA A 887 83.02 25.33 10.89
CA ALA A 887 81.90 25.04 11.80
C ALA A 887 81.58 26.22 12.74
N GLU A 888 82.44 27.25 12.79
CA GLU A 888 82.36 28.41 13.70
C GLU A 888 81.81 29.67 13.02
N GLU A 889 81.02 29.54 11.94
CA GLU A 889 80.30 30.70 11.37
C GLU A 889 79.50 31.41 12.46
N LYS A 890 79.51 32.75 12.40
CA LYS A 890 78.81 33.59 13.37
C LYS A 890 77.63 34.25 12.69
N PRO A 891 76.37 33.90 13.04
CA PRO A 891 75.23 34.68 12.63
C PRO A 891 75.28 36.03 13.35
N PHE A 892 75.04 37.10 12.62
CA PHE A 892 74.95 38.45 13.15
C PHE A 892 73.61 39.07 12.76
N THR A 893 73.04 39.86 13.67
CA THR A 893 71.80 40.58 13.45
C THR A 893 71.88 41.93 14.14
N TYR A 894 71.48 42.98 13.42
CA TYR A 894 71.47 44.34 13.97
C TYR A 894 70.28 45.13 13.43
N LYS A 895 69.76 46.02 14.27
CA LYS A 895 68.61 46.87 13.97
C LYS A 895 69.04 48.31 13.82
N PHE A 896 68.60 48.97 12.76
CA PHE A 896 68.86 50.39 12.52
C PHE A 896 67.58 51.11 12.09
N ASN A 897 67.49 52.41 12.35
CA ASN A 897 66.42 53.27 11.84
C ASN A 897 66.99 54.20 10.77
N THR A 898 66.26 54.38 9.68
CA THR A 898 66.73 55.17 8.53
C THR A 898 66.70 56.68 8.76
N GLY A 899 65.96 57.17 9.77
CA GLY A 899 65.76 58.61 9.98
C GLY A 899 65.25 59.28 8.70
N ASN A 900 65.78 60.45 8.34
CA ASN A 900 65.35 61.15 7.12
C ASN A 900 65.99 60.61 5.81
N HIS A 901 66.78 59.53 5.86
CA HIS A 901 67.45 58.95 4.70
C HIS A 901 66.55 57.97 3.93
N GLU A 902 66.71 57.91 2.61
CA GLU A 902 65.94 57.05 1.69
C GLU A 902 66.76 55.94 1.05
N TRP A 903 68.05 55.87 1.39
CA TRP A 903 68.98 54.91 0.80
C TRP A 903 69.88 54.28 1.86
N VAL A 904 70.20 53.01 1.70
CA VAL A 904 71.12 52.27 2.55
C VAL A 904 72.10 51.46 1.71
N TRP A 905 73.38 51.50 2.03
CA TRP A 905 74.39 50.63 1.44
C TRP A 905 75.22 49.98 2.54
N LEU A 906 75.81 48.82 2.22
CA LEU A 906 76.54 48.00 3.18
C LEU A 906 78.01 47.97 2.84
N ARG A 907 78.85 47.88 3.86
CA ARG A 907 80.30 47.79 3.70
C ARG A 907 80.93 46.92 4.79
N PHE A 908 81.83 46.04 4.39
CA PHE A 908 82.60 45.14 5.26
C PHE A 908 84.09 45.39 5.02
N ASP A 909 84.78 45.87 6.04
CA ASP A 909 86.17 46.32 5.97
C ASP A 909 87.10 45.27 6.58
N HIS A 910 88.20 45.03 5.88
CA HIS A 910 89.33 44.21 6.28
C HIS A 910 90.46 45.12 6.74
N ASN A 911 90.59 45.28 8.06
CA ASN A 911 91.50 46.23 8.70
C ASN A 911 92.95 45.72 8.80
N GLY A 912 93.41 44.99 7.78
CA GLY A 912 94.77 44.44 7.73
C GLY A 912 95.00 43.19 8.60
N MET A 913 96.28 42.84 8.75
CA MET A 913 96.76 41.63 9.41
C MET A 913 97.36 41.97 10.78
N LYS A 914 97.27 41.03 11.73
CA LYS A 914 97.94 41.15 13.04
C LYS A 914 99.46 41.33 12.86
N SER A 915 100.10 42.05 13.77
CA SER A 915 101.55 42.22 13.71
C SER A 915 102.29 40.88 13.90
N GLY A 916 103.30 40.60 13.07
CA GLY A 916 104.17 39.43 13.19
C GLY A 916 103.62 38.09 12.67
N VAL A 917 102.48 38.07 11.96
CA VAL A 917 101.88 36.85 11.40
C VAL A 917 102.18 36.66 9.91
N ASN A 918 102.01 35.44 9.40
CA ASN A 918 102.03 35.19 7.96
C ASN A 918 100.82 35.88 7.28
N TRP A 919 101.10 36.60 6.21
CA TRP A 919 100.24 37.52 5.48
C TRP A 919 99.47 36.81 4.35
N ASP A 920 99.79 35.54 4.09
CA ASP A 920 99.08 34.67 3.14
C ASP A 920 98.29 33.54 3.79
N GLU A 921 98.50 33.28 5.09
CA GLU A 921 97.76 32.25 5.84
C GLU A 921 96.67 32.87 6.70
N PHE A 922 95.48 32.26 6.72
CA PHE A 922 94.36 32.64 7.58
C PHE A 922 94.05 34.15 7.53
N CYS A 923 94.00 34.69 6.32
CA CYS A 923 94.01 36.11 5.95
C CYS A 923 92.74 36.60 5.23
N TRP A 924 91.66 35.82 5.28
CA TRP A 924 90.39 36.15 4.63
C TRP A 924 89.31 36.60 5.62
N ILE A 925 88.43 37.45 5.11
CA ILE A 925 87.12 37.72 5.70
C ILE A 925 86.06 37.14 4.78
N TYR A 926 85.14 36.37 5.34
CA TYR A 926 84.02 35.76 4.61
C TYR A 926 82.71 36.33 5.11
N VAL A 927 81.82 36.66 4.18
CA VAL A 927 80.45 37.08 4.46
C VAL A 927 79.49 36.28 3.57
N SER A 928 78.35 35.89 4.11
CA SER A 928 77.31 35.16 3.37
C SER A 928 75.92 35.50 3.88
N GLU A 929 74.93 35.23 3.05
CA GLU A 929 73.51 35.38 3.40
C GLU A 929 73.20 36.77 3.99
N VAL A 930 73.74 37.81 3.35
CA VAL A 930 73.49 39.19 3.74
C VAL A 930 72.07 39.57 3.31
N GLY A 931 71.28 40.06 4.25
CA GLY A 931 69.93 40.54 3.99
C GLY A 931 69.58 41.76 4.82
N ILE A 932 68.76 42.63 4.24
CA ILE A 932 68.16 43.78 4.93
C ILE A 932 66.64 43.65 4.80
N TYR A 933 65.94 43.70 5.92
CA TYR A 933 64.50 43.47 6.02
C TYR A 933 63.80 44.65 6.69
N GLU A 934 62.66 45.07 6.16
CA GLU A 934 61.82 46.10 6.80
C GLU A 934 61.20 45.55 8.10
N GLY A 935 61.33 46.30 9.19
CA GLY A 935 60.82 45.95 10.52
C GLY A 935 61.89 45.39 11.47
N ASP A 936 61.48 45.19 12.72
CA ASP A 936 62.25 44.49 13.76
C ASP A 936 61.91 42.99 13.69
N VAL A 937 62.58 42.30 12.76
CA VAL A 937 62.23 40.92 12.39
C VAL A 937 63.14 39.88 13.06
N GLY A 938 64.15 40.34 13.81
CA GLY A 938 65.12 39.50 14.49
C GLY A 938 65.98 38.67 13.53
N ALA A 939 66.47 37.52 14.01
CA ALA A 939 67.21 36.57 13.19
C ALA A 939 66.26 35.85 12.22
N VAL A 940 66.26 36.24 10.95
CA VAL A 940 65.43 35.59 9.91
C VAL A 940 66.29 34.69 9.03
N LYS A 941 65.71 33.58 8.56
CA LYS A 941 66.34 32.73 7.54
C LYS A 941 66.50 33.55 6.26
N TRP A 942 67.70 33.57 5.69
CA TRP A 942 68.00 34.37 4.51
C TRP A 942 67.08 34.03 3.33
N THR A 943 66.59 35.07 2.66
CA THR A 943 65.84 34.96 1.40
C THR A 943 66.48 35.85 0.32
N PRO A 944 66.47 35.42 -0.95
CA PRO A 944 66.91 36.27 -2.06
C PRO A 944 66.00 37.49 -2.18
N LYS A 945 66.49 38.58 -2.80
CA LYS A 945 65.65 39.74 -3.06
C LYS A 945 64.55 39.37 -4.06
N GLY A 946 63.33 39.88 -3.87
CA GLY A 946 62.23 39.66 -4.81
C GLY A 946 62.62 39.99 -6.25
N GLY A 947 62.44 39.01 -7.16
CA GLY A 947 62.84 39.10 -8.57
C GLY A 947 64.23 38.53 -8.89
N GLU A 948 64.98 38.02 -7.91
CA GLU A 948 66.23 37.32 -8.15
C GLU A 948 65.99 35.84 -8.47
N VAL A 949 66.19 35.46 -9.73
CA VAL A 949 66.22 34.06 -10.18
C VAL A 949 67.58 33.82 -10.83
N TYR A 950 68.37 32.90 -10.27
CA TYR A 950 69.72 32.59 -10.73
C TYR A 950 69.74 31.64 -11.96
N SER A 951 68.65 31.60 -12.73
CA SER A 951 68.53 30.95 -14.06
C SER A 951 67.26 31.42 -14.81
N ALA A 952 67.42 31.85 -16.07
CA ALA A 952 66.43 32.26 -17.09
C ALA A 952 65.08 32.88 -16.63
N ASN A 953 64.87 34.17 -16.92
CA ASN A 953 63.64 34.90 -16.60
C ASN A 953 62.61 34.78 -17.72
N TYR A 954 61.41 34.27 -17.40
CA TYR A 954 60.24 34.29 -18.28
C TYR A 954 59.19 35.27 -17.73
N GLN A 955 58.86 36.30 -18.51
CA GLN A 955 57.85 37.32 -18.17
C GLN A 955 56.66 37.22 -19.15
N MET A 956 55.43 37.20 -18.62
CA MET A 956 54.19 37.35 -19.38
C MET A 956 53.38 38.52 -18.82
N ASP A 957 53.21 39.60 -19.58
CA ASP A 957 52.41 40.77 -19.20
C ASP A 957 51.65 41.39 -20.39
N GLY A 958 51.09 42.59 -20.22
CA GLY A 958 50.36 43.31 -21.28
C GLY A 958 51.21 43.74 -22.48
N LEU A 959 52.53 43.53 -22.43
CA LEU A 959 53.49 43.75 -23.51
C LEU A 959 53.85 42.45 -24.26
N GLY A 960 53.41 41.28 -23.77
CA GLY A 960 53.57 39.99 -24.44
C GLY A 960 54.39 38.96 -23.66
N PHE A 961 54.98 37.98 -24.37
CA PHE A 961 55.85 36.94 -23.79
C PHE A 961 57.33 37.31 -23.98
N LYS A 962 58.10 37.44 -22.90
CA LYS A 962 59.53 37.81 -22.95
C LYS A 962 60.38 36.81 -22.16
N GLY A 963 61.30 36.13 -22.85
CA GLY A 963 62.35 35.29 -22.25
C GLY A 963 63.69 36.02 -22.27
N THR A 964 64.34 36.17 -21.12
CA THR A 964 65.64 36.87 -20.98
C THR A 964 66.70 35.92 -20.43
N PHE A 965 67.86 35.85 -21.10
CA PHE A 965 69.02 35.04 -20.75
C PHE A 965 70.03 35.81 -19.89
N GLU A 966 70.96 35.10 -19.25
CA GLU A 966 71.93 35.67 -18.30
C GLU A 966 72.88 36.72 -18.90
N ASP A 967 73.07 36.70 -20.21
CA ASP A 967 73.92 37.62 -20.98
C ASP A 967 73.18 38.92 -21.39
N GLY A 968 71.91 39.07 -21.00
CA GLY A 968 71.06 40.20 -21.36
C GLY A 968 70.38 40.07 -22.73
N THR A 969 70.63 38.98 -23.46
CA THR A 969 69.91 38.62 -24.68
C THR A 969 68.46 38.29 -24.33
N TYR A 970 67.50 38.69 -25.17
CA TYR A 970 66.10 38.33 -24.95
C TYR A 970 65.36 38.00 -26.25
N ALA A 971 64.33 37.17 -26.12
CA ALA A 971 63.30 36.95 -27.14
C ALA A 971 61.97 37.46 -26.58
N SER A 972 61.31 38.38 -27.28
CA SER A 972 59.99 38.89 -26.92
C SER A 972 58.98 38.69 -28.06
N LEU A 973 57.76 38.33 -27.71
CA LEU A 973 56.60 38.27 -28.61
C LEU A 973 55.62 39.34 -28.15
N GLY A 974 55.70 40.53 -28.75
CA GLY A 974 54.87 41.68 -28.42
C GLY A 974 53.85 42.03 -29.52
N LYS A 975 53.15 43.16 -29.37
CA LYS A 975 52.12 43.61 -30.34
C LYS A 975 52.65 43.75 -31.78
N ASP A 976 53.95 44.00 -31.92
CA ASP A 976 54.65 44.28 -33.17
C ASP A 976 55.36 43.03 -33.76
N GLY A 977 55.07 41.85 -33.21
CA GLY A 977 55.61 40.56 -33.64
C GLY A 977 56.76 40.05 -32.77
N LEU A 978 57.51 39.09 -33.29
CA LEU A 978 58.63 38.45 -32.60
C LEU A 978 59.87 39.36 -32.73
N GLU A 979 60.29 39.92 -31.60
CA GLU A 979 61.46 40.77 -31.44
C GLU A 979 62.56 39.96 -30.75
N TRP A 980 63.75 39.94 -31.35
CA TRP A 980 64.92 39.28 -30.81
C TRP A 980 66.03 40.31 -30.60
N TYR A 981 66.57 40.40 -29.41
CA TYR A 981 67.65 41.32 -29.06
C TYR A 981 68.89 40.54 -28.65
N ASN A 982 69.97 40.74 -29.40
CA ASN A 982 71.27 40.16 -29.11
C ASN A 982 72.18 41.23 -28.47
N ALA A 983 72.54 41.00 -27.21
CA ALA A 983 73.37 41.91 -26.42
C ALA A 983 74.73 42.20 -27.07
N GLY A 984 75.29 41.25 -27.81
CA GLY A 984 76.55 41.42 -28.55
C GLY A 984 76.47 42.39 -29.73
N THR A 985 75.26 42.69 -30.23
CA THR A 985 75.05 43.58 -31.38
C THR A 985 74.46 44.94 -31.02
N GLY A 986 73.91 45.10 -29.80
CA GLY A 986 73.33 46.35 -29.31
C GLY A 986 72.03 46.79 -30.01
N HIS A 987 71.44 45.95 -30.88
CA HIS A 987 70.26 46.28 -31.66
C HIS A 987 69.17 45.22 -31.53
N ALA A 988 67.91 45.67 -31.45
CA ALA A 988 66.74 44.80 -31.48
C ALA A 988 66.35 44.51 -32.93
N TYR A 989 66.20 43.24 -33.26
CA TYR A 989 65.73 42.77 -34.55
C TYR A 989 64.25 42.45 -34.46
N HIS A 990 63.42 43.16 -35.22
CA HIS A 990 62.05 42.75 -35.45
C HIS A 990 62.03 41.92 -36.73
N ALA A 991 61.89 40.60 -36.64
CA ALA A 991 62.20 39.74 -37.78
C ALA A 991 61.08 39.73 -38.85
N LEU A 992 61.17 40.58 -39.87
CA LEU A 992 60.57 40.32 -41.19
C LEU A 992 61.71 40.05 -42.18
N THR A 993 61.83 38.79 -42.63
CA THR A 993 62.79 38.38 -43.66
C THR A 993 62.03 37.86 -44.87
N TYR A 994 62.36 38.36 -46.06
CA TYR A 994 61.82 37.88 -47.33
C TYR A 994 62.95 37.54 -48.29
N VAL A 995 62.98 36.29 -48.75
CA VAL A 995 63.98 35.79 -49.70
C VAL A 995 63.26 35.21 -50.91
N THR A 996 63.59 35.67 -52.11
CA THR A 996 63.00 35.14 -53.35
C THR A 996 64.01 35.15 -54.49
N SER A 997 63.86 34.23 -55.44
CA SER A 997 64.67 34.15 -56.66
C SER A 997 63.87 34.51 -57.89
N PHE A 998 64.50 35.17 -58.87
CA PHE A 998 63.86 35.65 -60.08
C PHE A 998 64.88 35.75 -61.23
N ASP A 999 64.38 35.74 -62.46
CA ASP A 999 65.18 35.95 -63.66
C ASP A 999 65.20 37.43 -64.04
N ILE A 1000 66.39 37.91 -64.44
CA ILE A 1000 66.60 39.22 -65.02
C ILE A 1000 66.68 39.03 -66.55
N PRO A 1001 65.81 39.70 -67.33
CA PRO A 1001 65.77 39.55 -68.78
C PRO A 1001 67.03 40.10 -69.46
N VAL A 1002 67.23 39.74 -70.72
CA VAL A 1002 68.35 40.22 -71.56
C VAL A 1002 68.29 41.75 -71.70
N GLY A 1003 69.37 42.45 -71.36
CA GLY A 1003 69.45 43.91 -71.50
C GLY A 1003 70.78 44.50 -71.01
N ASN A 1004 71.00 45.80 -71.25
CA ASN A 1004 72.19 46.53 -70.81
C ASN A 1004 71.86 47.82 -70.04
N PRO A 1005 71.53 47.74 -68.74
CA PRO A 1005 71.25 46.52 -67.98
C PRO A 1005 69.80 46.01 -68.20
N GLY A 1006 69.58 44.71 -68.02
CA GLY A 1006 68.25 44.11 -67.88
C GLY A 1006 67.65 44.45 -66.51
N LYS A 1007 66.32 44.49 -66.40
CA LYS A 1007 65.62 44.92 -65.18
C LYS A 1007 64.56 43.90 -64.74
N ALA A 1008 64.51 43.65 -63.43
CA ALA A 1008 63.44 42.89 -62.76
C ALA A 1008 62.86 43.71 -61.60
N TYR A 1009 61.56 43.56 -61.33
CA TYR A 1009 60.83 44.35 -60.33
C TYR A 1009 60.16 43.40 -59.33
N ILE A 1010 60.69 43.36 -58.11
CA ILE A 1010 60.27 42.39 -57.09
C ILE A 1010 59.39 43.05 -56.05
N LYS A 1011 58.11 42.67 -56.02
CA LYS A 1011 57.14 43.16 -55.04
C LYS A 1011 57.32 42.41 -53.73
N LEU A 1012 57.66 43.14 -52.66
CA LEU A 1012 57.73 42.61 -51.31
C LEU A 1012 56.31 42.43 -50.73
N PRO A 1013 56.13 41.51 -49.76
CA PRO A 1013 54.87 41.37 -49.02
C PRO A 1013 54.41 42.70 -48.38
N ALA A 1014 53.10 42.86 -48.17
CA ALA A 1014 52.48 44.12 -47.72
C ALA A 1014 53.02 44.63 -46.37
N GLU A 1015 53.52 43.73 -45.53
CA GLU A 1015 54.11 44.03 -44.23
C GLU A 1015 55.38 44.87 -44.37
N PHE A 1016 56.16 44.67 -45.44
CA PHE A 1016 57.35 45.47 -45.74
C PHE A 1016 57.00 46.92 -46.11
N THR A 1017 55.78 47.20 -46.57
CA THR A 1017 55.29 48.56 -46.79
C THR A 1017 55.21 49.34 -45.49
N LYS A 1018 54.80 48.70 -44.37
CA LYS A 1018 54.72 49.35 -43.05
C LYS A 1018 56.09 49.64 -42.43
N ARG A 1019 57.14 48.99 -42.93
CA ARG A 1019 58.53 49.08 -42.43
C ARG A 1019 59.54 49.50 -43.49
N ARG A 1020 59.09 50.20 -44.54
CA ARG A 1020 59.96 50.67 -45.64
C ARG A 1020 61.13 51.53 -45.13
N SER A 1021 60.92 52.31 -44.06
CA SER A 1021 61.96 53.16 -43.47
C SER A 1021 63.11 52.37 -42.80
N SER A 1022 62.86 51.13 -42.34
CA SER A 1022 63.89 50.25 -41.76
C SER A 1022 64.37 49.17 -42.74
N LEU A 1023 63.77 49.08 -43.92
CA LEU A 1023 64.10 48.08 -44.94
C LEU A 1023 65.57 48.19 -45.38
N LYS A 1024 66.30 47.09 -45.18
CA LYS A 1024 67.59 46.80 -45.78
C LYS A 1024 67.43 45.62 -46.73
N TRP A 1025 67.85 45.78 -47.97
CA TRP A 1025 67.76 44.71 -48.95
C TRP A 1025 69.03 44.63 -49.79
N THR A 1026 69.34 43.42 -50.23
CA THR A 1026 70.49 43.11 -51.09
C THR A 1026 70.09 42.07 -52.13
N VAL A 1027 70.92 41.93 -53.16
CA VAL A 1027 70.73 40.96 -54.23
C VAL A 1027 72.02 40.17 -54.41
N ALA A 1028 71.89 38.85 -54.51
CA ALA A 1028 72.99 37.93 -54.80
C ALA A 1028 72.71 37.15 -56.08
N LEU A 1029 73.75 36.82 -56.84
CA LEU A 1029 73.63 35.93 -58.01
C LEU A 1029 73.31 34.51 -57.54
N ARG A 1030 72.27 33.89 -58.11
CA ARG A 1030 71.89 32.50 -57.78
C ARG A 1030 72.59 31.51 -58.71
N GLY A 1031 73.92 31.59 -58.77
CA GLY A 1031 74.76 30.77 -59.67
C GLY A 1031 74.52 31.04 -61.16
N TYR A 1032 75.53 30.81 -61.99
CA TYR A 1032 75.42 30.91 -63.45
C TYR A 1032 75.93 29.62 -64.07
N TYR A 1033 75.07 28.85 -64.73
CA TYR A 1033 75.44 27.64 -65.46
C TYR A 1033 75.58 27.95 -66.94
N TYR A 1034 76.78 27.74 -67.49
CA TYR A 1034 77.07 27.85 -68.92
C TYR A 1034 77.47 26.48 -69.48
N SER A 1035 76.87 26.07 -70.60
CA SER A 1035 77.27 24.84 -71.31
C SER A 1035 78.49 25.13 -72.17
N THR A 1036 79.60 24.42 -71.94
CA THR A 1036 80.89 24.58 -72.62
C THR A 1036 80.94 23.98 -74.04
N SER A 1037 79.79 23.64 -74.61
CA SER A 1037 79.70 23.01 -75.94
C SER A 1037 79.83 24.00 -77.11
N GLY A 1038 79.96 25.31 -76.85
CA GLY A 1038 80.20 26.35 -77.86
C GLY A 1038 81.31 27.32 -77.46
N ASN A 1039 81.94 27.98 -78.45
CA ASN A 1039 83.06 28.91 -78.28
C ASN A 1039 82.70 30.23 -77.56
N PHE A 1040 81.71 30.28 -76.67
CA PHE A 1040 81.35 31.50 -75.94
C PHE A 1040 81.65 31.36 -74.45
N PHE A 1041 82.15 32.41 -73.81
CA PHE A 1041 82.37 32.43 -72.36
C PHE A 1041 81.82 33.70 -71.71
N PRO A 1042 81.33 33.63 -70.45
CA PRO A 1042 80.90 34.80 -69.70
C PRO A 1042 82.13 35.62 -69.30
N PHE A 1043 82.12 36.92 -69.57
CA PHE A 1043 83.24 37.81 -69.22
C PHE A 1043 82.81 39.07 -68.46
N HIS A 1044 81.51 39.29 -68.24
CA HIS A 1044 80.97 40.27 -67.29
C HIS A 1044 79.57 39.80 -66.83
N VAL A 1045 79.47 39.35 -65.57
CA VAL A 1045 78.21 38.95 -64.91
C VAL A 1045 78.07 39.69 -63.59
N HIS A 1046 77.02 40.51 -63.48
CA HIS A 1046 76.77 41.32 -62.30
C HIS A 1046 75.26 41.51 -62.10
N CYS A 1047 74.81 41.48 -60.84
CA CYS A 1047 73.49 41.94 -60.45
C CYS A 1047 73.60 42.87 -59.25
N THR A 1048 72.76 43.90 -59.21
CA THR A 1048 72.70 44.82 -58.08
C THR A 1048 71.27 45.32 -57.86
N GLY A 1049 70.98 45.71 -56.63
CA GLY A 1049 69.78 46.47 -56.31
C GLY A 1049 69.92 47.91 -56.82
N ALA A 1050 68.89 48.46 -57.45
CA ALA A 1050 68.90 49.83 -57.97
C ALA A 1050 68.13 50.79 -57.07
N ARG A 1051 66.81 50.62 -56.95
CA ARG A 1051 65.94 51.49 -56.15
C ARG A 1051 64.75 50.71 -55.62
N ASP A 1052 64.20 51.15 -54.49
CA ASP A 1052 62.88 50.73 -54.04
C ASP A 1052 61.85 51.84 -54.25
N TYR A 1053 60.61 51.47 -54.56
CA TYR A 1053 59.49 52.40 -54.70
C TYR A 1053 58.17 51.71 -54.38
N ILE A 1054 57.08 52.47 -54.26
CA ILE A 1054 55.74 51.91 -54.04
C ILE A 1054 55.00 51.78 -55.37
N GLU A 1055 54.44 50.60 -55.61
CA GLU A 1055 53.55 50.33 -56.74
C GLU A 1055 52.36 49.50 -56.24
N ASN A 1056 51.14 49.98 -56.47
CA ASN A 1056 49.90 49.33 -56.01
C ASN A 1056 49.90 48.96 -54.51
N GLY A 1057 50.47 49.82 -53.64
CA GLY A 1057 50.49 49.62 -52.18
C GLY A 1057 51.58 48.68 -51.64
N LEU A 1058 52.44 48.14 -52.50
CA LEU A 1058 53.56 47.27 -52.12
C LEU A 1058 54.90 47.94 -52.39
N VAL A 1059 55.91 47.63 -51.56
CA VAL A 1059 57.31 48.00 -51.86
C VAL A 1059 57.80 47.13 -53.00
N VAL A 1060 58.31 47.76 -54.05
CA VAL A 1060 58.90 47.11 -55.21
C VAL A 1060 60.39 47.43 -55.23
N CYS A 1061 61.22 46.40 -55.20
CA CYS A 1061 62.67 46.51 -55.35
C CYS A 1061 63.04 46.31 -56.83
N GLU A 1062 63.55 47.35 -57.48
CA GLU A 1062 64.11 47.28 -58.84
C GLU A 1062 65.51 46.67 -58.77
N VAL A 1063 65.69 45.55 -59.45
CA VAL A 1063 66.96 44.84 -59.56
C VAL A 1063 67.48 44.97 -60.99
N GLN A 1064 68.75 45.32 -61.12
CA GLN A 1064 69.42 45.46 -62.41
C GLN A 1064 70.48 44.37 -62.56
N GLY A 1065 70.56 43.79 -63.75
CA GLY A 1065 71.50 42.73 -64.06
C GLY A 1065 72.11 42.91 -65.44
N LEU A 1066 73.36 42.47 -65.56
CA LEU A 1066 74.11 42.49 -66.80
C LEU A 1066 74.86 41.16 -66.93
N CYS A 1067 74.59 40.42 -68.00
CA CYS A 1067 75.33 39.22 -68.35
C CYS A 1067 75.72 39.27 -69.83
N LYS A 1068 77.03 39.33 -70.09
CA LYS A 1068 77.62 39.30 -71.43
C LYS A 1068 78.41 38.02 -71.63
N ILE A 1069 78.19 37.37 -72.77
CA ILE A 1069 79.03 36.27 -73.26
C ILE A 1069 79.77 36.75 -74.52
N GLN A 1070 81.02 36.34 -74.68
CA GLN A 1070 81.86 36.67 -75.84
C GLN A 1070 82.35 35.40 -76.52
N ASN A 1071 82.37 35.42 -77.85
CA ASN A 1071 82.95 34.34 -78.64
C ASN A 1071 84.49 34.34 -78.51
N GLY A 1072 85.09 33.24 -78.07
CA GLY A 1072 86.53 33.07 -77.93
C GLY A 1072 87.31 33.06 -79.23
N SER A 1073 86.63 32.95 -80.38
CA SER A 1073 87.24 33.11 -81.70
C SER A 1073 87.01 34.50 -82.33
N ASN A 1074 86.15 35.33 -81.76
CA ASN A 1074 85.85 36.68 -82.26
C ASN A 1074 85.50 37.64 -81.12
N SER A 1075 86.45 38.51 -80.76
CA SER A 1075 86.27 39.47 -79.67
C SER A 1075 85.18 40.52 -79.93
N GLY A 1076 84.76 40.72 -81.19
CA GLY A 1076 83.66 41.61 -81.56
C GLY A 1076 82.26 40.98 -81.42
N ASP A 1077 82.16 39.66 -81.29
CA ASP A 1077 80.88 38.94 -81.16
C ASP A 1077 80.49 38.79 -79.67
N VAL A 1078 79.80 39.81 -79.16
CA VAL A 1078 79.30 39.89 -77.78
C VAL A 1078 77.78 39.76 -77.78
N GLN A 1079 77.27 38.79 -77.02
CA GLN A 1079 75.84 38.56 -76.85
C GLN A 1079 75.42 38.79 -75.40
N PHE A 1080 74.23 39.36 -75.20
CA PHE A 1080 73.63 39.50 -73.88
C PHE A 1080 72.78 38.27 -73.55
N ARG A 1081 72.82 37.82 -72.28
CA ARG A 1081 72.06 36.67 -71.79
C ARG A 1081 71.23 37.07 -70.55
N PRO A 1082 70.12 36.37 -70.29
CA PRO A 1082 69.42 36.54 -69.01
C PRO A 1082 70.25 35.94 -67.88
N LEU A 1083 69.99 36.34 -66.63
CA LEU A 1083 70.63 35.80 -65.44
C LEU A 1083 69.63 35.61 -64.31
N THR A 1084 69.86 34.65 -63.41
CA THR A 1084 69.01 34.43 -62.23
C THR A 1084 69.65 35.04 -60.99
N ALA A 1085 68.88 35.81 -60.24
CA ALA A 1085 69.31 36.46 -59.01
C ALA A 1085 68.37 36.11 -57.85
N MET A 1086 68.82 36.38 -56.62
CA MET A 1086 68.07 36.22 -55.39
C MET A 1086 68.08 37.53 -54.61
N LEU A 1087 66.90 38.00 -54.21
CA LEU A 1087 66.74 39.19 -53.37
C LEU A 1087 66.51 38.74 -51.93
N ILE A 1088 67.24 39.37 -51.01
CA ILE A 1088 67.08 39.23 -49.56
C ILE A 1088 66.68 40.59 -49.01
N ALA A 1089 65.49 40.69 -48.46
CA ALA A 1089 64.96 41.88 -47.79
C ALA A 1089 64.75 41.62 -46.29
N ILE A 1090 65.17 42.56 -45.46
CA ILE A 1090 65.10 42.52 -43.99
C ILE A 1090 64.58 43.87 -43.51
N ALA A 1091 63.55 43.91 -42.66
CA ALA A 1091 62.92 45.16 -42.23
C ALA A 1091 62.53 45.21 -40.75
#